data_AF-A0A553IA33-F1
#
_entry.id   AF-A0A553IA33-F1
#
_cell.length_a   1.000
_cell.length_b   1.000
_cell.length_c   1.000
_cell.angle_alpha   90.00
_cell.angle_beta   90.00
_cell.angle_gamma   90.00
#
_symmetry.space_group_name_H-M   'P 1'
#
loop_
_entity.id
_entity.type
_entity.pdbx_description
1 polymer ?
#
loop_
_entity_poly.entity_id
_entity_poly.type
_entity_poly.pdbx_seq_one_letter_code
_entity_poly.pdbx_strand_id
1 'polypeptide(L)'
;MAVDTDEKNFHPTIHNDEKPSPVQQQALRPTNESGEHDEPDEKRNMDDLIRNAQLATEKEHSMSLLQGIKLYPKAIGWSILISTCIVMEGYDVSLINNFYGNSQFNRKYGEPYITREGNVDYQVSPAWQAGLSNGAVVGEILGLLINGYVSERFGYRYTVIGCLTLLAGFVAIFFTAQNVIHLQVAEILCGIPWGVFQTITITYASEVCPIALRGYLTTYVNACWGFGQLIGIGAIVGNSWRHDEWAYRIPYALQWIWPLPLIIGIFLAPESPWWQVRHGRLDEAKKSLLRLTSKNRETDFDADETIAMMAHTTALEANITKGASIWDCFKGADLRRTEIVCMCWAIQNLSGNSFSNYSTYFLEQAGLSEDKAYYFALGQYAINSVGVLGAWTLITFGFGRRTLYISGLAALFVILLILGFLGLAQDRNAASLATGSILLVWALVYQLTVGTVCYSLVAELSSRRLQIKTVVLGRILYNIVGIVAGVITPYMLNPTAWDWGNYAGFFWAGSCFLCLIYTYFRVPEPAGRTFAELDLLFEKGVSARKFASTKVDVFAEHVQGDAIDQYRDQIAISHVEHSKKAITESFSSGTTTDYKLVTMDSVQPQAGQAAVLNLEKWPTAQKLVKRCIEFFTEVEDLTPGKELEEKLNKDYGPGNSYYEDMCDLVRQGLTEGWVAETELGHGRMYRRGKIALPSAETRFFSITTVYMESEDVFSGQYHAHPYGEINCVVQVDKTAELEGMNGWRGAGWTSPGPGTHHYPRVRQGALVALFFLPAGRISYKATPDMKQPLSV
;
A
#
# COMPACT_ATOMS: atom_id res chain seq x y z
N MET A 1 -38.42 -43.04 -53.95
CA MET A 1 -38.42 -43.51 -52.55
C MET A 1 -37.27 -42.80 -51.87
N ALA A 2 -37.53 -41.64 -51.26
CA ALA A 2 -37.82 -41.47 -49.83
C ALA A 2 -36.50 -41.61 -49.01
N VAL A 3 -36.03 -40.70 -48.16
CA VAL A 3 -36.59 -39.53 -47.46
C VAL A 3 -35.45 -38.53 -47.13
N ASP A 4 -35.82 -37.25 -47.21
CA ASP A 4 -35.39 -35.99 -46.60
C ASP A 4 -34.38 -35.89 -45.43
N THR A 5 -33.64 -34.76 -45.40
CA THR A 5 -33.48 -33.86 -44.22
C THR A 5 -32.84 -32.53 -44.63
N ASP A 6 -33.63 -31.45 -44.46
CA ASP A 6 -33.27 -30.03 -44.59
C ASP A 6 -32.58 -29.48 -43.32
N GLU A 7 -31.65 -28.53 -43.52
CA GLU A 7 -31.63 -27.23 -42.80
C GLU A 7 -30.45 -26.37 -43.31
N LYS A 8 -30.72 -25.31 -44.08
CA LYS A 8 -29.80 -24.18 -44.29
C LYS A 8 -30.51 -22.86 -44.61
N ASN A 9 -30.02 -21.82 -43.92
CA ASN A 9 -29.83 -20.43 -44.35
C ASN A 9 -31.04 -19.51 -44.51
N PHE A 10 -31.10 -18.48 -43.66
CA PHE A 10 -31.70 -17.19 -43.99
C PHE A 10 -30.76 -16.04 -43.60
N HIS A 11 -30.35 -15.29 -44.62
CA HIS A 11 -29.95 -13.88 -44.55
C HIS A 11 -31.09 -13.03 -45.11
N PRO A 12 -31.21 -11.75 -44.71
CA PRO A 12 -31.48 -10.75 -45.74
C PRO A 12 -30.63 -9.47 -45.62
N THR A 13 -30.06 -9.13 -46.78
CA THR A 13 -29.81 -7.82 -47.41
C THR A 13 -30.25 -6.54 -46.70
N ILE A 14 -29.31 -5.58 -46.59
CA ILE A 14 -29.55 -4.16 -46.29
C ILE A 14 -29.34 -3.36 -47.59
N HIS A 15 -30.35 -2.58 -47.97
CA HIS A 15 -30.29 -1.54 -49.00
C HIS A 15 -29.95 -0.18 -48.35
N ASN A 16 -29.08 0.59 -49.01
CA ASN A 16 -28.85 2.01 -48.75
C ASN A 16 -30.09 2.84 -49.12
N ASP A 17 -30.41 3.89 -48.35
CA ASP A 17 -30.45 5.27 -48.86
C ASP A 17 -30.74 6.32 -47.77
N GLU A 18 -30.02 7.44 -47.90
CA GLU A 18 -30.35 8.83 -47.56
C GLU A 18 -30.53 9.32 -46.09
N LYS A 19 -29.62 10.24 -45.71
CA LYS A 19 -29.73 11.18 -44.58
C LYS A 19 -30.78 12.27 -44.87
N PRO A 20 -31.48 12.76 -43.84
CA PRO A 20 -31.95 14.15 -43.80
C PRO A 20 -31.19 15.00 -42.75
N SER A 21 -31.09 16.28 -43.08
CA SER A 21 -30.38 17.38 -42.40
C SER A 21 -31.05 17.87 -41.09
N PRO A 22 -30.34 18.66 -40.25
CA PRO A 22 -30.77 19.00 -38.90
C PRO A 22 -31.52 20.33 -38.84
N VAL A 23 -32.85 20.32 -39.01
CA VAL A 23 -33.72 21.43 -38.60
C VAL A 23 -35.07 20.83 -38.19
N GLN A 24 -35.62 21.26 -37.05
CA GLN A 24 -36.92 20.88 -36.44
C GLN A 24 -36.89 19.79 -35.35
N GLN A 25 -36.47 20.21 -34.15
CA GLN A 25 -37.21 19.89 -32.92
C GLN A 25 -37.01 21.05 -31.93
N GLN A 26 -37.68 22.16 -32.24
CA GLN A 26 -37.86 23.30 -31.36
C GLN A 26 -39.38 23.49 -31.22
N ALA A 27 -39.95 22.96 -30.14
CA ALA A 27 -41.18 23.43 -29.49
C ALA A 27 -41.67 22.34 -28.53
N LEU A 28 -41.40 22.54 -27.24
CA LEU A 28 -42.25 22.23 -26.09
C LEU A 28 -41.46 22.60 -24.83
N ARG A 29 -41.48 23.90 -24.48
CA ARG A 29 -41.16 24.39 -23.14
C ARG A 29 -42.49 24.58 -22.40
N PRO A 30 -42.63 24.11 -21.15
CA PRO A 30 -43.35 24.84 -20.13
C PRO A 30 -42.36 25.78 -19.42
N THR A 31 -42.77 27.03 -19.29
CA THR A 31 -42.15 28.08 -18.48
C THR A 31 -42.23 27.71 -16.99
N ASN A 32 -41.10 27.75 -16.28
CA ASN A 32 -41.07 28.02 -14.85
C ASN A 32 -39.88 28.94 -14.56
N GLU A 33 -40.19 30.21 -14.31
CA GLU A 33 -39.34 31.13 -13.57
C GLU A 33 -39.49 30.80 -12.08
N SER A 34 -38.40 30.44 -11.41
CA SER A 34 -38.18 30.74 -9.98
C SER A 34 -36.70 30.51 -9.67
N GLY A 35 -36.06 31.54 -9.10
CA GLY A 35 -34.63 31.64 -8.92
C GLY A 35 -34.03 30.52 -8.07
N GLU A 36 -32.96 29.93 -8.60
CA GLU A 36 -32.01 29.13 -7.83
C GLU A 36 -31.32 30.04 -6.81
N HIS A 37 -31.49 29.72 -5.53
CA HIS A 37 -30.64 30.22 -4.46
C HIS A 37 -29.42 29.30 -4.36
N ASP A 38 -28.24 29.87 -4.57
CA ASP A 38 -26.93 29.23 -4.42
C ASP A 38 -26.77 28.61 -3.02
N GLU A 39 -26.74 27.27 -2.95
CA GLU A 39 -26.14 26.54 -1.82
C GLU A 39 -24.61 26.78 -1.83
N PRO A 40 -23.95 26.91 -0.67
CA PRO A 40 -22.50 27.11 -0.65
C PRO A 40 -21.79 25.84 -1.15
N ASP A 41 -21.10 25.98 -2.29
CA ASP A 41 -20.41 24.94 -3.08
C ASP A 41 -19.52 23.95 -2.29
N GLU A 42 -19.10 24.27 -1.06
CA GLU A 42 -18.19 23.44 -0.25
C GLU A 42 -18.83 22.18 0.38
N LYS A 43 -20.10 22.23 0.83
CA LYS A 43 -20.74 21.06 1.50
C LYS A 43 -21.14 19.97 0.52
N ARG A 44 -21.59 20.36 -0.67
CA ARG A 44 -21.93 19.45 -1.78
C ARG A 44 -20.67 18.70 -2.24
N ASN A 45 -19.53 19.38 -2.26
CA ASN A 45 -18.24 18.83 -2.67
C ASN A 45 -17.75 17.68 -1.79
N MET A 46 -17.91 17.73 -0.45
CA MET A 46 -17.34 16.73 0.47
C MET A 46 -18.12 15.41 0.52
N ASP A 47 -19.45 15.47 0.55
CA ASP A 47 -20.29 14.25 0.56
C ASP A 47 -20.24 13.57 -0.83
N ASP A 48 -20.12 14.35 -1.91
CA ASP A 48 -19.78 13.82 -3.23
C ASP A 48 -18.37 13.20 -3.23
N LEU A 49 -17.36 13.84 -2.62
CA LEU A 49 -15.98 13.32 -2.52
C LEU A 49 -15.91 11.93 -1.90
N ILE A 50 -16.65 11.69 -0.81
CA ILE A 50 -16.64 10.41 -0.08
C ILE A 50 -17.36 9.32 -0.88
N ARG A 51 -18.53 9.63 -1.45
CA ARG A 51 -19.28 8.70 -2.31
C ARG A 51 -18.43 8.31 -3.53
N ASN A 52 -17.80 9.30 -4.12
CA ASN A 52 -16.91 9.15 -5.27
C ASN A 52 -15.68 8.31 -4.92
N ALA A 53 -15.10 8.46 -3.73
CA ALA A 53 -14.00 7.63 -3.26
C ALA A 53 -14.41 6.15 -3.06
N GLN A 54 -15.63 5.89 -2.57
CA GLN A 54 -16.17 4.54 -2.43
C GLN A 54 -16.41 3.88 -3.79
N LEU A 55 -17.05 4.59 -4.72
CA LEU A 55 -17.29 4.12 -6.08
C LEU A 55 -15.97 3.84 -6.85
N ALA A 56 -14.98 4.72 -6.70
CA ALA A 56 -13.65 4.52 -7.30
C ALA A 56 -12.95 3.28 -6.73
N THR A 57 -13.07 3.04 -5.42
CA THR A 57 -12.50 1.85 -4.75
C THR A 57 -13.15 0.57 -5.27
N GLU A 58 -14.48 0.51 -5.34
CA GLU A 58 -15.20 -0.65 -5.88
C GLU A 58 -14.90 -0.90 -7.37
N LYS A 59 -14.79 0.16 -8.18
CA LYS A 59 -14.40 0.09 -9.59
C LYS A 59 -12.97 -0.46 -9.74
N GLU A 60 -12.04 -0.09 -8.86
CA GLU A 60 -10.66 -0.59 -8.92
C GLU A 60 -10.55 -2.07 -8.50
N HIS A 61 -11.31 -2.47 -7.46
CA HIS A 61 -11.33 -3.86 -6.98
C HIS A 61 -12.00 -4.84 -7.94
N SER A 62 -13.00 -4.38 -8.71
CA SER A 62 -13.73 -5.21 -9.68
C SER A 62 -13.09 -5.25 -11.08
N MET A 63 -12.00 -4.50 -11.29
CA MET A 63 -11.35 -4.38 -12.60
C MET A 63 -10.61 -5.66 -13.00
N SER A 64 -10.96 -6.23 -14.15
CA SER A 64 -10.22 -7.34 -14.73
C SER A 64 -8.89 -6.88 -15.36
N LEU A 65 -7.93 -7.81 -15.51
CA LEU A 65 -6.62 -7.54 -16.11
C LEU A 65 -6.72 -6.90 -17.50
N LEU A 66 -7.60 -7.43 -18.36
CA LEU A 66 -7.83 -6.93 -19.73
C LEU A 66 -8.45 -5.54 -19.75
N GLN A 67 -9.35 -5.23 -18.80
CA GLN A 67 -9.89 -3.88 -18.64
C GLN A 67 -8.81 -2.90 -18.17
N GLY A 68 -7.97 -3.31 -17.21
CA GLY A 68 -6.84 -2.51 -16.74
C GLY A 68 -5.84 -2.15 -17.85
N ILE A 69 -5.47 -3.13 -18.69
CA ILE A 69 -4.56 -2.90 -19.83
C ILE A 69 -5.15 -1.91 -20.83
N LYS A 70 -6.45 -2.01 -21.13
CA LYS A 70 -7.13 -1.09 -22.07
C LYS A 70 -7.31 0.32 -21.52
N LEU A 71 -7.53 0.45 -20.21
CA LEU A 71 -7.80 1.73 -19.55
C LEU A 71 -6.51 2.53 -19.27
N TYR A 72 -5.41 1.85 -18.94
CA TYR A 72 -4.14 2.46 -18.54
C TYR A 72 -2.93 2.11 -19.45
N PRO A 73 -3.04 2.13 -20.79
CA PRO A 73 -1.93 1.76 -21.67
C PRO A 73 -0.75 2.74 -21.55
N LYS A 74 -1.03 4.03 -21.26
CA LYS A 74 0.02 5.03 -21.05
C LYS A 74 0.76 4.80 -19.74
N ALA A 75 0.06 4.44 -18.66
CA ALA A 75 0.69 4.11 -17.38
C ALA A 75 1.62 2.90 -17.51
N ILE A 76 1.19 1.86 -18.24
CA ILE A 76 2.03 0.70 -18.57
C ILE A 76 3.26 1.15 -19.37
N GLY A 77 3.08 1.98 -20.40
CA GLY A 77 4.19 2.51 -21.19
C GLY A 77 5.23 3.28 -20.38
N TRP A 78 4.78 4.17 -19.48
CA TRP A 78 5.67 4.92 -18.59
C TRP A 78 6.35 4.02 -17.55
N SER A 79 5.64 3.02 -17.02
CA SER A 79 6.22 2.04 -16.10
C SER A 79 7.31 1.22 -16.78
N ILE A 80 7.08 0.71 -18.00
CA ILE A 80 8.08 -0.03 -18.78
C ILE A 80 9.33 0.83 -19.04
N LEU A 81 9.12 2.09 -19.43
CA LEU A 81 10.21 3.03 -19.67
C LEU A 81 11.07 3.23 -18.42
N ILE A 82 10.46 3.48 -17.26
CA ILE A 82 11.20 3.68 -16.01
C ILE A 82 11.86 2.38 -15.55
N SER A 83 11.19 1.23 -15.67
CA SER A 83 11.78 -0.09 -15.37
C SER A 83 12.95 -0.44 -16.29
N THR A 84 13.15 0.25 -17.41
CA THR A 84 14.34 0.08 -18.25
C THR A 84 15.63 0.52 -17.53
N CYS A 85 15.53 1.35 -16.49
CA CYS A 85 16.69 1.64 -15.62
C CYS A 85 17.23 0.38 -14.94
N ILE A 86 16.37 -0.61 -14.66
CA ILE A 86 16.76 -1.91 -14.11
C ILE A 86 17.36 -2.82 -15.18
N VAL A 87 16.93 -2.70 -16.44
CA VAL A 87 17.58 -3.39 -17.57
C VAL A 87 19.02 -2.90 -17.70
N MET A 88 19.24 -1.60 -17.61
CA MET A 88 20.58 -1.00 -17.62
C MET A 88 21.42 -1.49 -16.42
N GLU A 89 20.87 -1.49 -15.21
CA GLU A 89 21.57 -2.04 -14.03
C GLU A 89 21.93 -3.52 -14.20
N GLY A 90 21.00 -4.35 -14.68
CA GLY A 90 21.24 -5.76 -14.95
C GLY A 90 22.31 -5.99 -16.02
N TYR A 91 22.41 -5.10 -17.01
CA TYR A 91 23.50 -5.09 -17.99
C TYR A 91 24.83 -4.84 -17.27
N ASP A 92 24.94 -3.74 -16.52
CA ASP A 92 26.18 -3.29 -15.89
C ASP A 92 26.72 -4.30 -14.85
N VAL A 93 25.89 -4.74 -13.91
CA VAL A 93 26.29 -5.67 -12.83
C VAL A 93 26.69 -7.04 -13.40
N SER A 94 26.10 -7.44 -14.54
CA SER A 94 26.47 -8.69 -15.20
C SER A 94 27.82 -8.60 -15.92
N LEU A 95 28.18 -7.43 -16.46
CA LEU A 95 29.39 -7.28 -17.28
C LEU A 95 30.64 -7.69 -16.50
N ILE A 96 30.83 -7.15 -15.30
CA ILE A 96 32.06 -7.39 -14.52
C ILE A 96 32.24 -8.87 -14.18
N ASN A 97 31.17 -9.56 -13.79
CA ASN A 97 31.24 -10.97 -13.42
C ASN A 97 31.51 -11.87 -14.63
N ASN A 98 31.01 -11.49 -15.81
CA ASN A 98 31.27 -12.21 -17.06
C ASN A 98 32.67 -11.88 -17.63
N PHE A 99 33.20 -10.68 -17.39
CA PHE A 99 34.55 -10.31 -17.78
C PHE A 99 35.65 -11.13 -17.09
N TYR A 100 35.36 -11.76 -15.96
CA TYR A 100 36.31 -12.69 -15.34
C TYR A 100 36.60 -13.93 -16.17
N GLY A 101 35.72 -14.28 -17.13
CA GLY A 101 35.99 -15.29 -18.15
C GLY A 101 36.56 -14.73 -19.47
N ASN A 102 36.60 -13.40 -19.63
CA ASN A 102 37.13 -12.80 -20.85
C ASN A 102 38.66 -12.77 -20.84
N SER A 103 39.27 -13.42 -21.83
CA SER A 103 40.73 -13.53 -21.93
C SER A 103 41.45 -12.17 -22.09
N GLN A 104 40.87 -11.22 -22.82
CA GLN A 104 41.49 -9.89 -23.02
C GLN A 104 41.42 -9.02 -21.76
N PHE A 105 40.31 -9.10 -21.02
CA PHE A 105 40.15 -8.40 -19.75
C PHE A 105 41.16 -8.91 -18.71
N ASN A 106 41.28 -10.23 -18.59
CA ASN A 106 42.23 -10.86 -17.66
C ASN A 106 43.68 -10.54 -18.00
N ARG A 107 44.06 -10.44 -19.28
CA ARG A 107 45.42 -10.00 -19.68
C ARG A 107 45.75 -8.57 -19.26
N LYS A 108 44.75 -7.68 -19.22
CA LYS A 108 44.94 -6.27 -18.86
C LYS A 108 44.98 -6.05 -17.35
N TYR A 109 44.07 -6.69 -16.63
CA TYR A 109 43.78 -6.39 -15.22
C TYR A 109 44.15 -7.53 -14.26
N GLY A 110 44.50 -8.70 -14.80
CA GLY A 110 44.88 -9.87 -14.03
C GLY A 110 46.37 -10.04 -13.85
N GLU A 111 46.72 -10.99 -13.00
CA GLU A 111 48.10 -11.39 -12.71
C GLU A 111 48.41 -12.72 -13.41
N PRO A 112 49.66 -12.94 -13.85
CA PRO A 112 50.04 -14.19 -14.49
C PRO A 112 50.03 -15.35 -13.49
N TYR A 113 49.48 -16.49 -13.90
CA TYR A 113 49.50 -17.74 -13.14
C TYR A 113 49.83 -18.93 -14.06
N ILE A 114 50.25 -20.04 -13.47
CA ILE A 114 50.57 -21.28 -14.21
C ILE A 114 49.36 -22.19 -14.12
N THR A 115 48.78 -22.55 -15.27
CA THR A 115 47.64 -23.47 -15.35
C THR A 115 48.05 -24.89 -14.96
N ARG A 116 47.07 -25.77 -14.67
CA ARG A 116 47.34 -27.20 -14.39
C ARG A 116 48.09 -27.92 -15.53
N GLU A 117 48.02 -27.38 -16.75
CA GLU A 117 48.69 -27.89 -17.94
C GLU A 117 50.11 -27.32 -18.13
N GLY A 118 50.56 -26.42 -17.25
CA GLY A 118 51.88 -25.79 -17.30
C GLY A 118 51.97 -24.55 -18.19
N ASN A 119 50.86 -24.05 -18.72
CA ASN A 119 50.82 -22.84 -19.55
C ASN A 119 50.72 -21.59 -18.67
N VAL A 120 51.26 -20.45 -19.15
CA VAL A 120 51.07 -19.16 -18.49
C VAL A 120 49.75 -18.56 -18.97
N ASP A 121 48.86 -18.29 -18.04
CA ASP A 121 47.58 -17.63 -18.27
C ASP A 121 47.42 -16.45 -17.29
N TYR A 122 46.42 -15.61 -17.48
CA TYR A 122 46.19 -14.42 -16.65
C TYR A 122 44.83 -14.52 -15.98
N GLN A 123 44.74 -14.11 -14.71
CA GLN A 123 43.47 -14.08 -13.98
C GLN A 123 43.46 -12.91 -13.01
N VAL A 124 42.34 -12.19 -12.94
CA VAL A 124 42.12 -11.21 -11.87
C VAL A 124 42.13 -11.93 -10.52
N SER A 125 42.92 -11.41 -9.55
CA SER A 125 43.04 -12.05 -8.24
C SER A 125 41.67 -12.22 -7.57
N PRO A 126 41.46 -13.28 -6.77
CA PRO A 126 40.19 -13.51 -6.06
C PRO A 126 39.79 -12.32 -5.17
N ALA A 127 40.76 -11.65 -4.55
CA ALA A 127 40.52 -10.46 -3.73
C ALA A 127 39.97 -9.29 -4.56
N TRP A 128 40.50 -9.06 -5.76
CA TRP A 128 39.99 -8.04 -6.68
C TRP A 128 38.64 -8.44 -7.28
N GLN A 129 38.44 -9.70 -7.65
CA GLN A 129 37.14 -10.19 -8.13
C GLN A 129 36.04 -9.94 -7.08
N ALA A 130 36.30 -10.30 -5.82
CA ALA A 130 35.40 -10.03 -4.71
C ALA A 130 35.22 -8.53 -4.45
N GLY A 131 36.31 -7.75 -4.49
CA GLY A 131 36.29 -6.31 -4.26
C GLY A 131 35.42 -5.56 -5.27
N LEU A 132 35.60 -5.85 -6.56
CA LEU A 132 34.87 -5.20 -7.66
C LEU A 132 33.36 -5.47 -7.53
N SER A 133 32.97 -6.73 -7.43
CA SER A 133 31.57 -7.12 -7.32
C SER A 133 30.92 -6.61 -6.02
N ASN A 134 31.64 -6.62 -4.89
CA ASN A 134 31.12 -6.07 -3.63
C ASN A 134 31.12 -4.53 -3.60
N GLY A 135 31.99 -3.88 -4.38
CA GLY A 135 32.02 -2.43 -4.53
C GLY A 135 30.69 -1.89 -5.04
N ALA A 136 30.15 -2.53 -6.08
CA ALA A 136 28.82 -2.25 -6.60
C ALA A 136 27.76 -2.36 -5.51
N VAL A 137 27.72 -3.49 -4.78
CA VAL A 137 26.73 -3.75 -3.73
C VAL A 137 26.81 -2.74 -2.58
N VAL A 138 28.02 -2.32 -2.18
CA VAL A 138 28.19 -1.26 -1.17
C VAL A 138 27.66 0.08 -1.68
N GLY A 139 27.96 0.42 -2.94
CA GLY A 139 27.38 1.58 -3.60
C GLY A 139 25.85 1.53 -3.63
N GLU A 140 25.27 0.37 -3.96
CA GLU A 140 23.82 0.15 -3.98
C GLU A 140 23.18 0.36 -2.60
N ILE A 141 23.81 -0.15 -1.52
CA ILE A 141 23.33 0.08 -0.15
C ILE A 141 23.30 1.58 0.16
N LEU A 142 24.34 2.34 -0.22
CA LEU A 142 24.35 3.80 -0.04
C LEU A 142 23.25 4.46 -0.88
N GLY A 143 23.08 4.04 -2.12
CA GLY A 143 22.01 4.49 -3.02
C GLY A 143 20.61 4.27 -2.44
N LEU A 144 20.35 3.09 -1.89
CA LEU A 144 19.08 2.74 -1.24
C LEU A 144 18.78 3.65 -0.05
N LEU A 145 19.79 3.93 0.79
CA LEU A 145 19.64 4.82 1.95
C LEU A 145 19.39 6.27 1.52
N ILE A 146 20.10 6.74 0.49
CA ILE A 146 19.92 8.08 -0.07
C ILE A 146 18.54 8.22 -0.72
N ASN A 147 18.08 7.20 -1.44
CA ASN A 147 16.81 7.25 -2.18
C ASN A 147 15.64 7.57 -1.25
N GLY A 148 15.57 6.94 -0.07
CA GLY A 148 14.50 7.16 0.90
C GLY A 148 14.31 8.63 1.33
N TYR A 149 15.36 9.45 1.21
CA TYR A 149 15.28 10.89 1.47
C TYR A 149 15.09 11.72 0.19
N VAL A 150 15.85 11.39 -0.86
CA VAL A 150 15.91 12.18 -2.09
C VAL A 150 14.64 12.03 -2.92
N SER A 151 14.10 10.82 -3.10
CA SER A 151 12.88 10.61 -3.90
C SER A 151 11.66 11.27 -3.27
N GLU A 152 11.56 11.23 -1.93
CA GLU A 152 10.47 11.89 -1.22
C GLU A 152 10.57 13.40 -1.36
N ARG A 153 11.77 13.99 -1.24
CA ARG A 153 11.97 15.45 -1.27
C ARG A 153 11.86 16.06 -2.67
N PHE A 154 12.41 15.39 -3.68
CA PHE A 154 12.56 15.97 -5.03
C PHE A 154 11.59 15.38 -6.06
N GLY A 155 10.85 14.32 -5.72
CA GLY A 155 9.99 13.59 -6.65
C GLY A 155 10.76 12.54 -7.44
N TYR A 156 10.04 11.60 -8.05
CA TYR A 156 10.63 10.44 -8.70
C TYR A 156 11.36 10.86 -9.98
N ARG A 157 10.72 11.72 -10.77
CA ARG A 157 11.24 12.14 -12.08
C ARG A 157 12.61 12.79 -11.98
N TYR A 158 12.77 13.77 -11.11
CA TYR A 158 14.03 14.51 -10.98
C TYR A 158 15.12 13.67 -10.32
N THR A 159 14.76 12.79 -9.39
CA THR A 159 15.69 11.86 -8.74
C THR A 159 16.30 10.90 -9.77
N VAL A 160 15.47 10.29 -10.63
CA VAL A 160 15.97 9.37 -11.67
C VAL A 160 16.83 10.12 -12.69
N ILE A 161 16.44 11.32 -13.14
CA ILE A 161 17.25 12.13 -14.08
C ILE A 161 18.62 12.48 -13.49
N GLY A 162 18.67 12.87 -12.20
CA GLY A 162 19.92 13.13 -11.50
C GLY A 162 20.83 11.90 -11.45
N CYS A 163 20.26 10.74 -11.10
CA CYS A 163 20.99 9.47 -11.05
C CYS A 163 21.50 9.04 -12.43
N LEU A 164 20.71 9.18 -13.49
CA LEU A 164 21.13 8.89 -14.87
C LEU A 164 22.26 9.82 -15.34
N THR A 165 22.21 11.10 -14.94
CA THR A 165 23.26 12.07 -15.25
C THR A 165 24.58 11.72 -14.55
N LEU A 166 24.51 11.34 -13.28
CA LEU A 166 25.68 10.86 -12.52
C LEU A 166 26.24 9.59 -13.16
N LEU A 167 25.38 8.63 -13.49
CA LEU A 167 25.78 7.37 -14.11
C LEU A 167 26.49 7.62 -15.45
N ALA A 168 25.96 8.50 -16.32
CA ALA A 168 26.61 8.84 -17.58
C ALA A 168 28.06 9.35 -17.40
N GLY A 169 28.33 10.08 -16.30
CA GLY A 169 29.67 10.50 -15.92
C GLY A 169 30.54 9.37 -15.37
N PHE A 170 29.99 8.53 -14.49
CA PHE A 170 30.74 7.43 -13.86
C PHE A 170 31.09 6.29 -14.84
N VAL A 171 30.26 6.04 -15.85
CA VAL A 171 30.56 5.12 -16.96
C VAL A 171 31.86 5.50 -17.70
N ALA A 172 32.20 6.80 -17.76
CA ALA A 172 33.47 7.24 -18.34
C ALA A 172 34.69 6.69 -17.59
N ILE A 173 34.56 6.45 -16.29
CA ILE A 173 35.64 5.88 -15.46
C ILE A 173 35.86 4.40 -15.85
N PHE A 174 34.79 3.63 -16.06
CA PHE A 174 34.90 2.25 -16.58
C PHE A 174 35.60 2.21 -17.94
N PHE A 175 35.18 3.08 -18.86
CA PHE A 175 35.73 3.11 -20.22
C PHE A 175 37.21 3.51 -20.26
N THR A 176 37.63 4.44 -19.39
CA THR A 176 39.01 4.98 -19.37
C THR A 176 39.93 4.30 -18.35
N ALA A 177 39.43 3.29 -17.63
CA ALA A 177 40.16 2.61 -16.56
C ALA A 177 41.54 2.09 -17.04
N GLN A 178 42.58 2.40 -16.27
CA GLN A 178 43.96 1.95 -16.56
C GLN A 178 44.41 0.80 -15.67
N ASN A 179 43.76 0.63 -14.52
CA ASN A 179 44.08 -0.39 -13.53
C ASN A 179 42.80 -0.80 -12.78
N VAL A 180 42.91 -1.86 -11.99
CA VAL A 180 41.78 -2.45 -11.24
C VAL A 180 41.20 -1.47 -10.20
N ILE A 181 42.01 -0.53 -9.70
CA ILE A 181 41.57 0.49 -8.74
C ILE A 181 40.58 1.45 -9.39
N HIS A 182 40.80 1.87 -10.63
CA HIS A 182 39.83 2.71 -11.35
C HIS A 182 38.49 1.99 -11.54
N LEU A 183 38.52 0.68 -11.86
CA LEU A 183 37.31 -0.14 -11.96
C LEU A 183 36.59 -0.20 -10.61
N GLN A 184 37.32 -0.41 -9.51
CA GLN A 184 36.75 -0.44 -8.16
C GLN A 184 36.04 0.87 -7.78
N VAL A 185 36.65 2.00 -8.12
CA VAL A 185 36.05 3.32 -7.87
C VAL A 185 34.80 3.50 -8.74
N ALA A 186 34.85 3.08 -10.00
CA ALA A 186 33.69 3.13 -10.90
C ALA A 186 32.53 2.27 -10.37
N GLU A 187 32.78 1.04 -9.92
CA GLU A 187 31.77 0.14 -9.33
C GLU A 187 31.07 0.77 -8.13
N ILE A 188 31.83 1.35 -7.19
CA ILE A 188 31.26 1.99 -5.99
C ILE A 188 30.41 3.21 -6.37
N LEU A 189 30.90 4.05 -7.30
CA LEU A 189 30.21 5.26 -7.71
C LEU A 189 28.94 4.96 -8.53
N CYS A 190 29.00 4.01 -9.46
CA CYS A 190 27.85 3.57 -10.25
C CYS A 190 26.82 2.80 -9.40
N GLY A 191 27.27 2.07 -8.38
CA GLY A 191 26.40 1.40 -7.42
C GLY A 191 25.39 2.34 -6.75
N ILE A 192 25.76 3.61 -6.50
CA ILE A 192 24.85 4.58 -5.86
C ILE A 192 23.60 4.83 -6.73
N PRO A 193 23.70 5.27 -8.01
CA PRO A 193 22.56 5.32 -8.92
C PRO A 193 21.82 3.98 -9.06
N TRP A 194 22.51 2.85 -9.17
CA TRP A 194 21.87 1.53 -9.30
C TRP A 194 20.96 1.22 -8.12
N GLY A 195 21.43 1.40 -6.88
CA GLY A 195 20.62 1.22 -5.67
C GLY A 195 19.38 2.13 -5.61
N VAL A 196 19.49 3.36 -6.13
CA VAL A 196 18.31 4.25 -6.28
C VAL A 196 17.31 3.66 -7.27
N PHE A 197 17.77 3.17 -8.44
CA PHE A 197 16.92 2.58 -9.46
C PHE A 197 16.15 1.36 -8.95
N GLN A 198 16.79 0.48 -8.17
CA GLN A 198 16.16 -0.72 -7.60
C GLN A 198 14.86 -0.44 -6.86
N THR A 199 14.76 0.68 -6.16
CA THR A 199 13.59 1.03 -5.34
C THR A 199 12.64 1.96 -6.06
N ILE A 200 13.16 3.01 -6.70
CA ILE A 200 12.34 4.05 -7.32
C ILE A 200 11.48 3.52 -8.48
N THR A 201 12.00 2.55 -9.25
CA THR A 201 11.27 1.95 -10.38
C THR A 201 10.09 1.11 -9.92
N ILE A 202 10.28 0.30 -8.87
CA ILE A 202 9.21 -0.50 -8.25
C ILE A 202 8.15 0.42 -7.65
N THR A 203 8.57 1.41 -6.86
CA THR A 203 7.63 2.30 -6.17
C THR A 203 6.84 3.14 -7.17
N TYR A 204 7.49 3.72 -8.19
CA TYR A 204 6.79 4.45 -9.25
C TYR A 204 5.78 3.57 -10.00
N ALA A 205 6.16 2.35 -10.39
CA ALA A 205 5.25 1.40 -11.03
C ALA A 205 4.03 1.06 -10.15
N SER A 206 4.23 0.91 -8.84
CA SER A 206 3.17 0.59 -7.90
C SER A 206 2.17 1.74 -7.66
N GLU A 207 2.63 2.98 -7.82
CA GLU A 207 1.84 4.21 -7.64
C GLU A 207 1.11 4.61 -8.92
N VAL A 208 1.72 4.39 -10.09
CA VAL A 208 1.17 4.84 -11.38
C VAL A 208 0.19 3.83 -11.99
N CYS A 209 0.25 2.56 -11.57
CA CYS A 209 -0.58 1.51 -12.13
C CYS A 209 -1.69 1.04 -11.17
N PRO A 210 -2.88 0.70 -11.70
CA PRO A 210 -4.01 0.24 -10.91
C PRO A 210 -3.71 -1.08 -10.18
N ILE A 211 -4.42 -1.33 -9.08
CA ILE A 211 -4.27 -2.52 -8.22
C ILE A 211 -4.25 -3.82 -9.02
N ALA A 212 -5.13 -3.96 -10.03
CA ALA A 212 -5.23 -5.15 -10.87
C ALA A 212 -3.94 -5.48 -11.67
N LEU A 213 -3.11 -4.47 -11.96
CA LEU A 213 -1.85 -4.63 -12.71
C LEU A 213 -0.61 -4.69 -11.80
N ARG A 214 -0.74 -4.31 -10.52
CA ARG A 214 0.39 -4.12 -9.60
C ARG A 214 1.21 -5.39 -9.39
N GLY A 215 0.57 -6.56 -9.25
CA GLY A 215 1.28 -7.85 -9.08
C GLY A 215 2.10 -8.28 -10.30
N TYR A 216 1.61 -7.98 -11.50
CA TYR A 216 2.30 -8.29 -12.77
C TYR A 216 3.45 -7.31 -13.04
N LEU A 217 3.26 -6.03 -12.75
CA LEU A 217 4.30 -5.02 -12.97
C LEU A 217 5.44 -5.11 -11.95
N THR A 218 5.15 -5.45 -10.70
CA THR A 218 6.18 -5.67 -9.68
C THR A 218 7.04 -6.90 -10.00
N THR A 219 6.46 -7.95 -10.57
CA THR A 219 7.21 -9.12 -11.04
C THR A 219 7.89 -8.89 -12.39
N TYR A 220 7.40 -7.96 -13.22
CA TYR A 220 8.10 -7.51 -14.44
C TYR A 220 9.47 -6.88 -14.15
N VAL A 221 9.65 -6.24 -12.98
CA VAL A 221 10.97 -5.73 -12.57
C VAL A 221 12.02 -6.85 -12.47
N ASN A 222 11.64 -8.06 -12.04
CA ASN A 222 12.53 -9.22 -12.07
C ASN A 222 12.91 -9.61 -13.51
N ALA A 223 11.98 -9.50 -14.46
CA ALA A 223 12.27 -9.74 -15.86
C ALA A 223 13.23 -8.69 -16.45
N CYS A 224 13.13 -7.42 -16.03
CA CYS A 224 14.05 -6.35 -16.44
C CYS A 224 15.51 -6.68 -16.12
N TRP A 225 15.79 -7.22 -14.93
CA TRP A 225 17.12 -7.71 -14.58
C TRP A 225 17.63 -8.76 -15.57
N GLY A 226 16.78 -9.75 -15.88
CA GLY A 226 17.10 -10.79 -16.87
C GLY A 226 17.40 -10.22 -18.26
N PHE A 227 16.57 -9.28 -18.74
CA PHE A 227 16.81 -8.62 -20.03
C PHE A 227 18.13 -7.86 -20.05
N GLY A 228 18.48 -7.20 -18.94
CA GLY A 228 19.77 -6.52 -18.79
C GLY A 228 20.94 -7.48 -18.93
N GLN A 229 20.92 -8.56 -18.15
CA GLN A 229 21.94 -9.61 -18.20
C GLN A 229 22.08 -10.24 -19.59
N LEU A 230 20.94 -10.46 -20.27
CA LEU A 230 20.91 -11.02 -21.63
C LEU A 230 21.57 -10.08 -22.65
N ILE A 231 21.28 -8.77 -22.57
CA ILE A 231 21.91 -7.78 -23.45
C ILE A 231 23.41 -7.64 -23.11
N GLY A 232 23.76 -7.73 -21.82
CA GLY A 232 25.13 -7.68 -21.30
C GLY A 232 26.00 -8.76 -21.90
N ILE A 233 25.59 -10.01 -21.72
CA ILE A 233 26.32 -11.15 -22.28
C ILE A 233 26.30 -11.13 -23.81
N GLY A 234 25.20 -10.68 -24.42
CA GLY A 234 25.09 -10.54 -25.88
C GLY A 234 26.10 -9.53 -26.44
N ALA A 235 26.37 -8.44 -25.71
CA ALA A 235 27.40 -7.48 -26.07
C ALA A 235 28.82 -8.07 -25.97
N ILE A 236 29.10 -8.91 -24.98
CA ILE A 236 30.39 -9.62 -24.88
C ILE A 236 30.54 -10.63 -26.01
N VAL A 237 29.53 -11.48 -26.24
CA VAL A 237 29.52 -12.47 -27.33
C VAL A 237 29.66 -11.81 -28.70
N GLY A 238 28.98 -10.69 -28.94
CA GLY A 238 29.10 -9.93 -30.19
C GLY A 238 30.50 -9.38 -30.47
N ASN A 239 31.35 -9.31 -29.43
CA ASN A 239 32.75 -8.87 -29.52
C ASN A 239 33.75 -10.02 -29.28
N SER A 240 33.33 -11.28 -29.18
CA SER A 240 34.22 -12.41 -28.87
C SER A 240 35.29 -12.67 -29.94
N TRP A 241 35.01 -12.30 -31.20
CA TRP A 241 35.96 -12.38 -32.32
C TRP A 241 37.12 -11.37 -32.21
N ARG A 242 37.05 -10.41 -31.28
CA ARG A 242 38.08 -9.39 -31.08
C ARG A 242 39.11 -9.85 -30.05
N HIS A 243 40.37 -9.61 -30.38
CA HIS A 243 41.51 -9.94 -29.51
C HIS A 243 42.31 -8.69 -29.09
N ASP A 244 41.69 -7.52 -29.18
CA ASP A 244 42.25 -6.23 -28.77
C ASP A 244 41.54 -5.69 -27.51
N GLU A 245 42.03 -4.57 -26.95
CA GLU A 245 41.42 -3.93 -25.77
C GLU A 245 39.94 -3.53 -25.99
N TRP A 246 39.48 -3.47 -27.24
CA TRP A 246 38.10 -3.17 -27.58
C TRP A 246 37.13 -4.32 -27.25
N ALA A 247 37.61 -5.55 -27.02
CA ALA A 247 36.78 -6.67 -26.60
C ALA A 247 36.01 -6.39 -25.29
N TYR A 248 36.63 -5.70 -24.33
CA TYR A 248 35.98 -5.30 -23.07
C TYR A 248 35.60 -3.81 -23.03
N ARG A 249 36.27 -2.92 -23.79
CA ARG A 249 35.89 -1.49 -23.83
C ARG A 249 34.59 -1.22 -24.58
N ILE A 250 34.27 -1.98 -25.64
CA ILE A 250 33.00 -1.79 -26.37
C ILE A 250 31.80 -2.09 -25.47
N PRO A 251 31.72 -3.22 -24.73
CA PRO A 251 30.61 -3.44 -23.82
C PRO A 251 30.49 -2.34 -22.74
N TYR A 252 31.60 -1.83 -22.17
CA TYR A 252 31.53 -0.66 -21.29
C TYR A 252 31.02 0.60 -22.01
N ALA A 253 31.45 0.86 -23.24
CA ALA A 253 30.97 2.01 -24.01
C ALA A 253 29.48 1.92 -24.36
N LEU A 254 28.95 0.71 -24.55
CA LEU A 254 27.54 0.50 -24.82
C LEU A 254 26.65 0.91 -23.65
N GLN A 255 27.17 1.02 -22.43
CA GLN A 255 26.42 1.53 -21.28
C GLN A 255 25.85 2.95 -21.54
N TRP A 256 26.51 3.78 -22.35
CA TRP A 256 26.01 5.12 -22.70
C TRP A 256 24.75 5.14 -23.57
N ILE A 257 24.33 4.00 -24.14
CA ILE A 257 23.10 3.94 -24.93
C ILE A 257 21.86 4.19 -24.08
N TRP A 258 21.92 3.95 -22.76
CA TRP A 258 20.77 4.01 -21.86
C TRP A 258 20.51 5.40 -21.28
N PRO A 259 21.48 6.12 -20.68
CA PRO A 259 21.18 7.32 -19.91
C PRO A 259 20.50 8.41 -20.73
N LEU A 260 20.98 8.70 -21.95
CA LEU A 260 20.46 9.83 -22.73
C LEU A 260 19.01 9.62 -23.22
N PRO A 261 18.64 8.49 -23.86
CA PRO A 261 17.25 8.24 -24.22
C PRO A 261 16.33 8.16 -23.00
N LEU A 262 16.79 7.55 -21.89
CA LEU A 262 16.00 7.46 -20.66
C LEU A 262 15.78 8.82 -20.02
N ILE A 263 16.78 9.71 -19.99
CA ILE A 263 16.61 11.09 -19.51
C ILE A 263 15.53 11.81 -20.32
N ILE A 264 15.57 11.72 -21.65
CA ILE A 264 14.56 12.36 -22.52
C ILE A 264 13.18 11.78 -22.25
N GLY A 265 13.07 10.45 -22.17
CA GLY A 265 11.82 9.76 -21.92
C GLY A 265 11.23 10.10 -20.54
N ILE A 266 12.04 10.05 -19.48
CA ILE A 266 11.62 10.35 -18.10
C ILE A 266 11.32 11.84 -17.94
N PHE A 267 12.01 12.71 -18.67
CA PHE A 267 11.63 14.12 -18.71
C PHE A 267 10.23 14.32 -19.32
N LEU A 268 9.76 13.45 -20.20
CA LEU A 268 8.39 13.51 -20.70
C LEU A 268 7.40 12.78 -19.79
N ALA A 269 7.86 11.89 -18.91
CA ALA A 269 7.00 11.15 -18.00
C ALA A 269 6.27 12.08 -17.01
N PRO A 270 5.01 11.77 -16.64
CA PRO A 270 4.35 12.44 -15.53
C PRO A 270 5.03 12.08 -14.20
N GLU A 271 4.89 12.95 -13.21
CA GLU A 271 5.29 12.61 -11.84
C GLU A 271 4.24 11.68 -11.21
N SER A 272 4.60 10.95 -10.16
CA SER A 272 3.63 10.09 -9.47
C SER A 272 2.47 10.92 -8.90
N PRO A 273 1.20 10.61 -9.24
CA PRO A 273 0.05 11.27 -8.64
C PRO A 273 -0.03 11.05 -7.12
N TRP A 274 0.36 9.87 -6.63
CA TRP A 274 0.38 9.58 -5.18
C TRP A 274 1.40 10.44 -4.44
N TRP A 275 2.59 10.62 -5.02
CA TRP A 275 3.60 11.51 -4.45
C TRP A 275 3.10 12.96 -4.39
N GLN A 276 2.45 13.43 -5.45
CA GLN A 276 1.87 14.77 -5.51
C GLN A 276 0.76 14.97 -4.47
N VAL A 277 -0.13 13.98 -4.29
CA VAL A 277 -1.16 13.99 -3.24
C VAL A 277 -0.54 14.01 -1.84
N ARG A 278 0.49 13.19 -1.58
CA ARG A 278 1.24 13.18 -0.31
C ARG A 278 1.87 14.53 0.03
N HIS A 279 2.24 15.30 -0.99
CA HIS A 279 2.81 16.65 -0.86
C HIS A 279 1.76 17.78 -0.94
N GLY A 280 0.46 17.46 -0.91
CA GLY A 280 -0.62 18.44 -0.96
C GLY A 280 -0.86 19.09 -2.32
N ARG A 281 -0.26 18.58 -3.40
CA ARG A 281 -0.35 19.15 -4.76
C ARG A 281 -1.45 18.49 -5.58
N LEU A 282 -2.70 18.67 -5.17
CA LEU A 282 -3.87 17.99 -5.78
C LEU A 282 -4.07 18.33 -7.27
N ASP A 283 -3.87 19.58 -7.67
CA ASP A 283 -4.01 19.99 -9.08
C ASP A 283 -2.96 19.36 -10.00
N GLU A 284 -1.71 19.27 -9.52
CA GLU A 284 -0.65 18.60 -10.26
C GLU A 284 -0.90 17.09 -10.34
N ALA A 285 -1.39 16.50 -9.24
CA ALA A 285 -1.80 15.09 -9.18
C ALA A 285 -2.88 14.77 -10.22
N LYS A 286 -3.91 15.62 -10.33
CA LYS A 286 -4.97 15.48 -11.33
C LYS A 286 -4.42 15.55 -12.76
N LYS A 287 -3.50 16.49 -13.04
CA LYS A 287 -2.84 16.60 -14.35
C LYS A 287 -2.01 15.35 -14.66
N SER A 288 -1.24 14.84 -13.71
CA SER A 288 -0.46 13.62 -13.88
C SER A 288 -1.35 12.41 -14.12
N LEU A 289 -2.43 12.25 -13.34
CA LEU A 289 -3.41 11.17 -13.49
C LEU A 289 -4.06 11.17 -14.88
N LEU A 290 -4.50 12.32 -15.37
CA LEU A 290 -5.08 12.46 -16.72
C LEU A 290 -4.09 12.14 -17.85
N ARG A 291 -2.78 12.29 -17.63
CA ARG A 291 -1.75 11.88 -18.58
C ARG A 291 -1.51 10.37 -18.56
N LEU A 292 -1.79 9.72 -17.45
CA LEU A 292 -1.67 8.27 -17.25
C LEU A 292 -2.88 7.49 -17.77
N THR A 293 -4.05 8.13 -17.87
CA THR A 293 -5.29 7.50 -18.33
C THR A 293 -5.55 7.72 -19.82
N SER A 294 -6.32 6.80 -20.41
CA SER A 294 -6.86 6.97 -21.76
C SER A 294 -8.13 7.83 -21.70
N LYS A 295 -8.28 8.79 -22.62
CA LYS A 295 -9.43 9.71 -22.70
C LYS A 295 -10.69 9.07 -23.29
N ASN A 296 -10.82 7.74 -23.22
CA ASN A 296 -11.94 7.05 -23.86
C ASN A 296 -13.22 7.25 -23.03
N ARG A 297 -14.19 7.94 -23.64
CA ARG A 297 -15.55 8.23 -23.13
C ARG A 297 -16.40 6.98 -22.83
N GLU A 298 -15.90 5.77 -23.06
CA GLU A 298 -16.64 4.51 -22.85
C GLU A 298 -16.47 3.91 -21.45
N THR A 299 -15.48 4.38 -20.68
CA THR A 299 -15.31 4.00 -19.28
C THR A 299 -15.62 5.23 -18.44
N ASP A 300 -16.57 5.10 -17.52
CA ASP A 300 -17.02 6.08 -16.53
C ASP A 300 -15.90 6.47 -15.54
N PHE A 301 -14.78 6.96 -16.07
CA PHE A 301 -13.55 7.31 -15.36
C PHE A 301 -13.57 8.80 -15.04
N ASP A 302 -13.64 9.11 -13.75
CA ASP A 302 -13.58 10.46 -13.24
C ASP A 302 -12.27 10.67 -12.46
N ALA A 303 -11.51 11.67 -12.90
CA ALA A 303 -10.22 12.00 -12.31
C ALA A 303 -10.36 12.67 -10.93
N ASP A 304 -11.44 13.42 -10.70
CA ASP A 304 -11.71 14.05 -9.41
C ASP A 304 -12.06 12.99 -8.36
N GLU A 305 -12.89 12.01 -8.73
CA GLU A 305 -13.21 10.86 -7.85
C GLU A 305 -11.96 10.06 -7.48
N THR A 306 -11.08 9.84 -8.45
CA THR A 306 -9.83 9.09 -8.23
C THR A 306 -8.86 9.88 -7.35
N ILE A 307 -8.70 11.18 -7.54
CA ILE A 307 -7.84 12.02 -6.69
C ILE A 307 -8.39 12.11 -5.26
N ALA A 308 -9.71 12.21 -5.12
CA ALA A 308 -10.39 12.14 -3.83
C ALA A 308 -10.10 10.83 -3.08
N MET A 309 -10.22 9.69 -3.78
CA MET A 309 -9.85 8.38 -3.25
C MET A 309 -8.39 8.33 -2.81
N MET A 310 -7.47 8.86 -3.63
CA MET A 310 -6.04 8.89 -3.31
C MET A 310 -5.74 9.76 -2.08
N ALA A 311 -6.38 10.92 -1.96
CA ALA A 311 -6.25 11.81 -0.81
C ALA A 311 -6.77 11.15 0.49
N HIS A 312 -7.95 10.56 0.42
CA HIS A 312 -8.54 9.82 1.54
C HIS A 312 -7.67 8.64 1.97
N THR A 313 -7.21 7.82 1.01
CA THR A 313 -6.35 6.66 1.28
C THR A 313 -5.02 7.09 1.88
N THR A 314 -4.41 8.15 1.35
CA THR A 314 -3.15 8.72 1.88
C THR A 314 -3.32 9.19 3.33
N ALA A 315 -4.42 9.86 3.66
CA ALA A 315 -4.70 10.31 5.01
C ALA A 315 -4.90 9.13 5.98
N LEU A 316 -5.59 8.07 5.54
CA LEU A 316 -5.76 6.86 6.32
C LEU A 316 -4.42 6.14 6.55
N GLU A 317 -3.61 5.98 5.51
CA GLU A 317 -2.27 5.37 5.62
C GLU A 317 -1.35 6.18 6.54
N ALA A 318 -1.40 7.51 6.46
CA ALA A 318 -0.66 8.39 7.37
C ALA A 318 -1.07 8.19 8.83
N ASN A 319 -2.36 7.97 9.10
CA ASN A 319 -2.86 7.69 10.45
C ASN A 319 -2.45 6.31 10.97
N ILE A 320 -2.55 5.27 10.14
CA ILE A 320 -2.14 3.90 10.49
C ILE A 320 -0.64 3.82 10.75
N THR A 321 0.16 4.56 9.96
CA THR A 321 1.63 4.55 10.05
C THR A 321 2.17 5.58 11.04
N LYS A 322 1.33 6.45 11.62
CA LYS A 322 1.73 7.48 12.59
C LYS A 322 2.40 6.82 13.80
N GLY A 323 3.64 7.24 14.09
CA GLY A 323 4.44 6.66 15.18
C GLY A 323 5.05 5.28 14.90
N ALA A 324 4.93 4.73 13.69
CA ALA A 324 5.58 3.47 13.32
C ALA A 324 7.10 3.67 13.13
N SER A 325 7.89 3.00 13.96
CA SER A 325 9.35 3.04 13.94
C SER A 325 9.94 1.76 13.35
N ILE A 326 11.18 1.81 12.84
CA ILE A 326 11.90 0.59 12.40
C ILE A 326 12.03 -0.42 13.55
N TRP A 327 12.11 0.07 14.79
CA TRP A 327 12.16 -0.79 15.98
C TRP A 327 10.90 -1.63 16.19
N ASP A 328 9.76 -1.23 15.63
CA ASP A 328 8.52 -2.00 15.74
C ASP A 328 8.55 -3.25 14.85
N CYS A 329 9.38 -3.27 13.79
CA CYS A 329 9.66 -4.48 13.01
C CYS A 329 10.33 -5.59 13.83
N PHE A 330 10.90 -5.28 15.00
CA PHE A 330 11.60 -6.24 15.84
C PHE A 330 10.79 -6.63 17.09
N LYS A 331 9.49 -6.32 17.16
CA LYS A 331 8.63 -6.58 18.32
C LYS A 331 7.47 -7.51 17.96
N GLY A 332 7.06 -8.32 18.93
CA GLY A 332 5.80 -9.10 18.88
C GLY A 332 5.64 -9.95 17.62
N ALA A 333 4.44 -9.88 17.03
CA ALA A 333 4.09 -10.61 15.81
C ALA A 333 4.84 -10.10 14.57
N ASP A 334 5.17 -8.81 14.53
CA ASP A 334 5.91 -8.19 13.43
C ASP A 334 7.36 -8.68 13.35
N LEU A 335 8.00 -9.04 14.47
CA LEU A 335 9.34 -9.67 14.46
C LEU A 335 9.36 -10.92 13.57
N ARG A 336 8.35 -11.78 13.71
CA ARG A 336 8.24 -13.00 12.91
C ARG A 336 7.98 -12.67 11.44
N ARG A 337 7.18 -11.65 11.15
CA ARG A 337 6.92 -11.21 9.76
C ARG A 337 8.17 -10.68 9.11
N THR A 338 8.89 -9.79 9.81
CA THR A 338 10.14 -9.21 9.34
C THR A 338 11.22 -10.26 9.14
N GLU A 339 11.37 -11.21 10.07
CA GLU A 339 12.29 -12.34 9.91
C GLU A 339 11.96 -13.18 8.67
N ILE A 340 10.69 -13.54 8.45
CA ILE A 340 10.28 -14.30 7.25
C ILE A 340 10.59 -13.53 5.97
N VAL A 341 10.22 -12.24 5.90
CA VAL A 341 10.48 -11.39 4.72
C VAL A 341 11.97 -11.26 4.45
N CYS A 342 12.77 -11.04 5.49
CA CYS A 342 14.23 -10.94 5.36
C CYS A 342 14.83 -12.26 4.86
N MET A 343 14.36 -13.39 5.41
CA MET A 343 14.85 -14.70 5.00
C MET A 343 14.42 -15.07 3.59
N CYS A 344 13.20 -14.75 3.13
CA CYS A 344 12.80 -14.96 1.73
C CYS A 344 13.74 -14.25 0.76
N TRP A 345 14.14 -13.02 1.10
CA TRP A 345 15.16 -12.28 0.34
C TRP A 345 16.53 -12.97 0.40
N ALA A 346 17.03 -13.31 1.59
CA ALA A 346 18.32 -13.98 1.76
C ALA A 346 18.41 -15.33 1.01
N ILE A 347 17.31 -16.10 1.01
CA ILE A 347 17.24 -17.43 0.38
C ILE A 347 17.56 -17.36 -1.11
N GLN A 348 17.22 -16.28 -1.80
CA GLN A 348 17.58 -16.11 -3.22
C GLN A 348 19.09 -16.29 -3.45
N ASN A 349 19.94 -15.66 -2.64
CA ASN A 349 21.38 -15.85 -2.73
C ASN A 349 21.81 -17.22 -2.20
N LEU A 350 21.23 -17.68 -1.08
CA LEU A 350 21.61 -18.94 -0.43
C LEU A 350 21.17 -20.20 -1.19
N SER A 351 20.26 -20.10 -2.16
CA SER A 351 19.82 -21.19 -3.03
C SER A 351 20.68 -21.35 -4.30
N GLY A 352 21.89 -20.78 -4.31
CA GLY A 352 22.88 -20.97 -5.38
C GLY A 352 22.87 -19.92 -6.48
N ASN A 353 22.26 -18.75 -6.27
CA ASN A 353 22.22 -17.66 -7.27
C ASN A 353 23.62 -17.17 -7.68
N SER A 354 24.64 -17.41 -6.85
CA SER A 354 26.04 -17.19 -7.20
C SER A 354 26.47 -17.86 -8.51
N PHE A 355 25.95 -19.06 -8.82
CA PHE A 355 26.24 -19.73 -10.09
C PHE A 355 25.65 -19.00 -11.29
N SER A 356 24.55 -18.26 -11.10
CA SER A 356 24.00 -17.43 -12.16
C SER A 356 24.81 -16.18 -12.39
N ASN A 357 25.20 -15.50 -11.31
CA ASN A 357 25.97 -14.26 -11.39
C ASN A 357 27.35 -14.46 -12.00
N TYR A 358 28.00 -15.60 -11.70
CA TYR A 358 29.32 -15.96 -12.21
C TYR A 358 29.25 -17.07 -13.27
N SER A 359 28.14 -17.20 -14.00
CA SER A 359 27.85 -18.35 -14.89
C SER A 359 28.94 -18.63 -15.91
N THR A 360 29.36 -17.64 -16.70
CA THR A 360 30.43 -17.82 -17.70
C THR A 360 31.73 -18.26 -17.06
N TYR A 361 32.16 -17.57 -15.99
CA TYR A 361 33.38 -17.91 -15.28
C TYR A 361 33.34 -19.31 -14.69
N PHE A 362 32.24 -19.67 -14.01
CA PHE A 362 32.04 -21.00 -13.46
C PHE A 362 32.11 -22.10 -14.53
N LEU A 363 31.48 -21.87 -15.69
CA LEU A 363 31.46 -22.81 -16.80
C LEU A 363 32.85 -23.01 -17.40
N GLU A 364 33.65 -21.96 -17.52
CA GLU A 364 35.05 -22.08 -17.93
C GLU A 364 35.88 -22.86 -16.90
N GLN A 365 35.72 -22.56 -15.61
CA GLN A 365 36.40 -23.31 -14.54
C GLN A 365 35.93 -24.77 -14.46
N ALA A 366 34.71 -25.08 -14.90
CA ALA A 366 34.21 -26.45 -15.07
C ALA A 366 34.82 -27.17 -16.29
N GLY A 367 35.53 -26.46 -17.17
CA GLY A 367 36.25 -26.98 -18.32
C GLY A 367 35.55 -26.78 -19.67
N LEU A 368 34.58 -25.87 -19.78
CA LEU A 368 34.08 -25.44 -21.09
C LEU A 368 35.05 -24.44 -21.73
N SER A 369 35.10 -24.44 -23.07
CA SER A 369 35.77 -23.38 -23.82
C SER A 369 35.02 -22.04 -23.65
N GLU A 370 35.76 -20.93 -23.67
CA GLU A 370 35.25 -19.55 -23.56
C GLU A 370 33.94 -19.34 -24.36
N ASP A 371 33.96 -19.63 -25.68
CA ASP A 371 32.76 -19.49 -26.54
C ASP A 371 31.53 -20.28 -26.04
N LYS A 372 31.73 -21.53 -25.61
CA LYS A 372 30.61 -22.38 -25.16
C LYS A 372 30.07 -21.90 -23.82
N ALA A 373 30.95 -21.49 -22.91
CA ALA A 373 30.56 -20.92 -21.62
C ALA A 373 29.66 -19.69 -21.82
N TYR A 374 30.05 -18.79 -22.73
CA TYR A 374 29.25 -17.62 -23.09
C TYR A 374 27.89 -17.99 -23.73
N TYR A 375 27.82 -18.99 -24.62
CA TYR A 375 26.54 -19.43 -25.19
C TYR A 375 25.60 -20.06 -24.16
N PHE A 376 26.14 -20.83 -23.20
CA PHE A 376 25.35 -21.34 -22.09
C PHE A 376 24.85 -20.21 -21.17
N ALA A 377 25.70 -19.23 -20.85
CA ALA A 377 25.31 -18.06 -20.07
C ALA A 377 24.22 -17.24 -20.79
N LEU A 378 24.32 -17.07 -22.13
CA LEU A 378 23.27 -16.47 -22.95
C LEU A 378 21.93 -17.20 -22.83
N GLY A 379 21.94 -18.54 -22.91
CA GLY A 379 20.75 -19.35 -22.70
C GLY A 379 20.17 -19.19 -21.29
N GLN A 380 21.03 -19.14 -20.27
CA GLN A 380 20.65 -18.95 -18.87
C GLN A 380 19.97 -17.59 -18.65
N TYR A 381 20.57 -16.49 -19.12
CA TYR A 381 19.97 -15.16 -18.96
C TYR A 381 18.71 -14.97 -19.82
N ALA A 382 18.59 -15.67 -20.95
CA ALA A 382 17.35 -15.71 -21.72
C ALA A 382 16.23 -16.37 -20.91
N ILE A 383 16.50 -17.50 -20.26
CA ILE A 383 15.57 -18.15 -19.33
C ILE A 383 15.22 -17.20 -18.17
N ASN A 384 16.19 -16.46 -17.62
CA ASN A 384 15.93 -15.46 -16.59
C ASN A 384 14.94 -14.39 -17.05
N SER A 385 15.05 -13.94 -18.30
CA SER A 385 14.18 -12.91 -18.88
C SER A 385 12.73 -13.39 -19.07
N VAL A 386 12.53 -14.63 -19.56
CA VAL A 386 11.20 -15.15 -19.92
C VAL A 386 10.55 -16.01 -18.83
N GLY A 387 11.33 -16.52 -17.88
CA GLY A 387 10.90 -17.44 -16.83
C GLY A 387 9.83 -16.86 -15.89
N VAL A 388 9.79 -15.52 -15.76
CA VAL A 388 8.75 -14.80 -15.01
C VAL A 388 7.35 -15.11 -15.57
N LEU A 389 7.20 -15.22 -16.89
CA LEU A 389 5.92 -15.55 -17.52
C LEU A 389 5.45 -16.96 -17.13
N GLY A 390 6.39 -17.90 -16.98
CA GLY A 390 6.08 -19.26 -16.52
C GLY A 390 5.70 -19.30 -15.04
N ALA A 391 6.29 -18.46 -14.18
CA ALA A 391 5.85 -18.35 -12.80
C ALA A 391 4.41 -17.84 -12.70
N TRP A 392 4.03 -16.87 -13.55
CA TRP A 392 2.67 -16.34 -13.60
C TRP A 392 1.64 -17.40 -13.99
N THR A 393 1.94 -18.25 -14.98
CA THR A 393 1.02 -19.33 -15.36
C THR A 393 0.82 -20.32 -14.23
N LEU A 394 1.89 -20.69 -13.52
CA LEU A 394 1.80 -21.58 -12.35
C LEU A 394 0.95 -20.97 -11.22
N ILE A 395 1.16 -19.69 -10.89
CA ILE A 395 0.35 -19.00 -9.88
C ILE A 395 -1.13 -18.91 -10.32
N THR A 396 -1.37 -18.62 -11.60
CA THR A 396 -2.73 -18.52 -12.17
C THR A 396 -3.47 -19.86 -12.16
N PHE A 397 -2.75 -20.97 -12.33
CA PHE A 397 -3.31 -22.33 -12.21
C PHE A 397 -3.66 -22.72 -10.76
N GLY A 398 -3.45 -21.83 -9.80
CA GLY A 398 -3.85 -22.04 -8.41
C GLY A 398 -2.79 -22.71 -7.54
N PHE A 399 -1.55 -22.83 -8.01
CA PHE A 399 -0.45 -23.27 -7.14
C PHE A 399 -0.14 -22.21 -6.08
N GLY A 400 -0.19 -22.60 -4.80
CA GLY A 400 0.11 -21.73 -3.67
C GLY A 400 1.58 -21.27 -3.65
N ARG A 401 1.84 -20.08 -3.10
CA ARG A 401 3.18 -19.46 -3.13
C ARG A 401 4.16 -20.26 -2.28
N ARG A 402 3.72 -20.73 -1.10
CA ARG A 402 4.55 -21.55 -0.22
C ARG A 402 4.90 -22.88 -0.88
N THR A 403 3.92 -23.49 -1.55
CA THR A 403 4.12 -24.76 -2.26
C THR A 403 5.16 -24.61 -3.36
N LEU A 404 5.03 -23.61 -4.23
CA LEU A 404 6.01 -23.33 -5.29
C LEU A 404 7.41 -23.07 -4.73
N TYR A 405 7.51 -22.30 -3.65
CA TYR A 405 8.79 -21.95 -3.04
C TYR A 405 9.50 -23.17 -2.42
N ILE A 406 8.76 -24.04 -1.71
CA ILE A 406 9.30 -25.29 -1.13
C ILE A 406 9.68 -26.30 -2.23
N SER A 407 8.79 -26.53 -3.20
CA SER A 407 9.08 -27.46 -4.31
C SER A 407 10.27 -26.98 -5.14
N GLY A 408 10.37 -25.66 -5.34
CA GLY A 408 11.50 -24.98 -5.97
C GLY A 408 12.80 -25.27 -5.23
N LEU A 409 12.87 -24.96 -3.93
CA LEU A 409 14.07 -25.21 -3.12
C LEU A 409 14.47 -26.69 -3.08
N ALA A 410 13.51 -27.61 -3.05
CA ALA A 410 13.80 -29.04 -3.11
C ALA A 410 14.41 -29.45 -4.46
N ALA A 411 13.86 -28.94 -5.58
CA ALA A 411 14.41 -29.20 -6.91
C ALA A 411 15.80 -28.56 -7.09
N LEU A 412 15.99 -27.30 -6.65
CA LEU A 412 17.29 -26.62 -6.68
C LEU A 412 18.33 -27.36 -5.84
N PHE A 413 17.96 -27.87 -4.66
CA PHE A 413 18.85 -28.68 -3.84
C PHE A 413 19.36 -29.93 -4.57
N VAL A 414 18.46 -30.68 -5.21
CA VAL A 414 18.84 -31.86 -6.01
C VAL A 414 19.74 -31.46 -7.17
N ILE A 415 19.42 -30.37 -7.88
CA ILE A 415 20.23 -29.87 -9.00
C ILE A 415 21.64 -29.46 -8.53
N LEU A 416 21.75 -28.75 -7.42
CA LEU A 416 23.04 -28.33 -6.84
C LEU A 416 23.88 -29.53 -6.38
N LEU A 417 23.24 -30.58 -5.85
CA LEU A 417 23.91 -31.85 -5.56
C LEU A 417 24.44 -32.51 -6.83
N ILE A 418 23.63 -32.56 -7.90
CA ILE A 418 24.06 -33.10 -9.20
C ILE A 418 25.29 -32.34 -9.71
N LEU A 419 25.30 -31.00 -9.64
CA LEU A 419 26.47 -30.19 -10.00
C LEU A 419 27.71 -30.56 -9.17
N GLY A 420 27.56 -30.74 -7.85
CA GLY A 420 28.64 -31.23 -6.99
C GLY A 420 29.19 -32.59 -7.42
N PHE A 421 28.30 -33.55 -7.72
CA PHE A 421 28.69 -34.89 -8.17
C PHE A 421 29.34 -34.89 -9.56
N LEU A 422 28.98 -33.97 -10.46
CA LEU A 422 29.66 -33.82 -11.75
C LEU A 422 31.14 -33.45 -11.60
N GLY A 423 31.55 -32.88 -10.46
CA GLY A 423 32.95 -32.66 -10.15
C GLY A 423 33.79 -33.94 -10.00
N LEU A 424 33.15 -35.09 -9.72
CA LEU A 424 33.80 -36.40 -9.57
C LEU A 424 33.93 -37.17 -10.90
N ALA A 425 33.31 -36.69 -11.98
CA ALA A 425 33.29 -37.38 -13.26
C ALA A 425 34.70 -37.43 -13.88
N GLN A 426 35.07 -38.60 -14.42
CA GLN A 426 36.38 -38.82 -15.05
C GLN A 426 36.48 -38.17 -16.44
N ASP A 427 35.40 -38.18 -17.21
CA ASP A 427 35.32 -37.47 -18.49
C ASP A 427 35.00 -35.99 -18.28
N ARG A 428 36.05 -35.17 -18.31
CA ARG A 428 35.97 -33.71 -18.15
C ARG A 428 35.09 -33.03 -19.19
N ASN A 429 35.12 -33.49 -20.44
CA ASN A 429 34.39 -32.86 -21.54
C ASN A 429 32.89 -33.14 -21.47
N ALA A 430 32.52 -34.39 -21.18
CA ALA A 430 31.12 -34.74 -20.97
C ALA A 430 30.57 -34.08 -19.69
N ALA A 431 31.36 -34.05 -18.61
CA ALA A 431 30.98 -33.42 -17.35
C ALA A 431 30.77 -31.91 -17.46
N SER A 432 31.62 -31.21 -18.21
CA SER A 432 31.51 -29.76 -18.42
C SER A 432 30.24 -29.44 -19.22
N LEU A 433 29.96 -30.14 -20.32
CA LEU A 433 28.69 -29.98 -21.06
C LEU A 433 27.46 -30.27 -20.20
N ALA A 434 27.50 -31.34 -19.39
CA ALA A 434 26.42 -31.66 -18.45
C ALA A 434 26.23 -30.55 -17.40
N THR A 435 27.32 -29.96 -16.91
CA THR A 435 27.30 -28.82 -15.98
C THR A 435 26.55 -27.64 -16.59
N GLY A 436 26.88 -27.27 -17.83
CA GLY A 436 26.18 -26.22 -18.57
C GLY A 436 24.68 -26.51 -18.76
N SER A 437 24.32 -27.71 -19.19
CA SER A 437 22.90 -28.08 -19.35
C SER A 437 22.12 -28.08 -18.04
N ILE A 438 22.71 -28.58 -16.96
CA ILE A 438 22.07 -28.61 -15.64
C ILE A 438 21.90 -27.21 -15.07
N LEU A 439 22.82 -26.28 -15.34
CA LEU A 439 22.65 -24.87 -14.96
C LEU A 439 21.49 -24.17 -15.69
N LEU A 440 21.20 -24.53 -16.95
CA LEU A 440 19.99 -24.04 -17.62
C LEU A 440 18.72 -24.54 -16.93
N VAL A 441 18.71 -25.80 -16.50
CA VAL A 441 17.59 -26.37 -15.72
C VAL A 441 17.49 -25.69 -14.35
N TRP A 442 18.62 -25.43 -13.69
CA TRP A 442 18.66 -24.66 -12.45
C TRP A 442 18.00 -23.28 -12.64
N ALA A 443 18.39 -22.55 -13.69
CA ALA A 443 17.86 -21.21 -13.98
C ALA A 443 16.34 -21.24 -14.24
N LEU A 444 15.86 -22.23 -14.99
CA LEU A 444 14.43 -22.41 -15.24
C LEU A 444 13.65 -22.66 -13.94
N VAL A 445 14.11 -23.63 -13.13
CA VAL A 445 13.47 -23.95 -11.85
C VAL A 445 13.49 -22.75 -10.92
N TYR A 446 14.62 -22.06 -10.83
CA TYR A 446 14.79 -20.87 -9.98
C TYR A 446 13.77 -19.79 -10.36
N GLN A 447 13.63 -19.47 -11.64
CA GLN A 447 12.73 -18.41 -12.10
C GLN A 447 11.25 -18.78 -11.98
N LEU A 448 10.88 -20.03 -12.25
CA LEU A 448 9.51 -20.51 -12.08
C LEU A 448 9.06 -20.55 -10.61
N THR A 449 10.01 -20.58 -9.68
CA THR A 449 9.76 -20.76 -8.26
C THR A 449 10.41 -19.65 -7.43
N VAL A 450 11.59 -19.89 -6.86
CA VAL A 450 12.23 -19.05 -5.83
C VAL A 450 12.37 -17.59 -6.25
N GLY A 451 12.94 -17.31 -7.43
CA GLY A 451 13.22 -15.95 -7.89
C GLY A 451 11.96 -15.11 -8.00
N THR A 452 10.98 -15.55 -8.80
CA THR A 452 9.76 -14.77 -9.04
C THR A 452 8.81 -14.78 -7.84
N VAL A 453 8.62 -15.93 -7.17
CA VAL A 453 7.66 -16.06 -6.06
C VAL A 453 8.13 -15.29 -4.82
N CYS A 454 9.44 -15.06 -4.64
CA CYS A 454 9.95 -14.25 -3.53
C CYS A 454 9.32 -12.84 -3.50
N TYR A 455 9.20 -12.18 -4.65
CA TYR A 455 8.63 -10.83 -4.74
C TYR A 455 7.16 -10.79 -4.28
N SER A 456 6.39 -11.82 -4.63
CA SER A 456 4.99 -11.97 -4.17
C SER A 456 4.92 -12.27 -2.67
N LEU A 457 5.72 -13.21 -2.15
CA LEU A 457 5.74 -13.54 -0.72
C LEU A 457 6.11 -12.34 0.15
N VAL A 458 7.10 -11.54 -0.26
CA VAL A 458 7.54 -10.36 0.49
C VAL A 458 6.44 -9.31 0.56
N ALA A 459 5.72 -9.09 -0.54
CA ALA A 459 4.62 -8.13 -0.59
C ALA A 459 3.40 -8.58 0.23
N GLU A 460 3.10 -9.89 0.24
CA GLU A 460 1.91 -10.45 0.89
C GLU A 460 2.09 -10.70 2.40
N LEU A 461 3.32 -10.96 2.89
CA LEU A 461 3.59 -11.31 4.29
C LEU A 461 3.93 -10.11 5.21
N SER A 462 4.14 -8.94 4.64
CA SER A 462 4.41 -7.71 5.40
C SER A 462 3.13 -7.06 5.93
N SER A 463 3.12 -6.54 7.18
CA SER A 463 1.98 -5.78 7.70
C SER A 463 1.85 -4.43 7.01
N ARG A 464 0.64 -3.95 6.75
CA ARG A 464 0.41 -2.65 6.08
C ARG A 464 1.08 -1.49 6.83
N ARG A 465 1.08 -1.52 8.16
CA ARG A 465 1.73 -0.52 9.03
C ARG A 465 3.26 -0.47 8.88
N LEU A 466 3.92 -1.61 8.65
CA LEU A 466 5.39 -1.73 8.61
C LEU A 466 5.93 -2.21 7.26
N GLN A 467 5.10 -2.22 6.21
CA GLN A 467 5.41 -2.82 4.92
C GLN A 467 6.70 -2.29 4.31
N ILE A 468 6.80 -0.97 4.11
CA ILE A 468 7.98 -0.34 3.52
C ILE A 468 9.24 -0.64 4.35
N LYS A 469 9.16 -0.49 5.67
CA LYS A 469 10.31 -0.71 6.58
C LYS A 469 10.78 -2.17 6.54
N THR A 470 9.85 -3.11 6.53
CA THR A 470 10.13 -4.55 6.48
C THR A 470 10.75 -4.96 5.15
N VAL A 471 10.23 -4.43 4.03
CA VAL A 471 10.80 -4.68 2.69
C VAL A 471 12.23 -4.14 2.59
N VAL A 472 12.48 -2.93 3.10
CA VAL A 472 13.83 -2.33 3.12
C VAL A 472 14.80 -3.18 3.95
N LEU A 473 14.42 -3.60 5.15
CA LEU A 473 15.24 -4.50 5.98
C LEU A 473 15.55 -5.81 5.26
N GLY A 474 14.56 -6.39 4.58
CA GLY A 474 14.76 -7.60 3.81
C GLY A 474 15.72 -7.41 2.64
N ARG A 475 15.66 -6.26 1.97
CA ARG A 475 16.57 -5.95 0.86
C ARG A 475 18.00 -5.67 1.33
N ILE A 476 18.15 -5.04 2.50
CA ILE A 476 19.47 -4.90 3.15
C ILE A 476 20.05 -6.29 3.47
N LEU A 477 19.26 -7.23 4.01
CA LEU A 477 19.75 -8.58 4.28
C LEU A 477 20.14 -9.32 2.98
N TYR A 478 19.36 -9.17 1.91
CA TYR A 478 19.75 -9.69 0.59
C TYR A 478 21.14 -9.19 0.17
N ASN A 479 21.40 -7.88 0.30
CA ASN A 479 22.68 -7.29 -0.06
C ASN A 479 23.83 -7.77 0.86
N ILE A 480 23.60 -7.89 2.18
CA ILE A 480 24.61 -8.43 3.11
C ILE A 480 24.98 -9.88 2.75
N VAL A 481 23.98 -10.73 2.51
CA VAL A 481 24.20 -12.11 2.07
C VAL A 481 24.86 -12.13 0.69
N GLY A 482 24.49 -11.19 -0.18
CA GLY A 482 25.12 -10.96 -1.48
C GLY A 482 26.61 -10.63 -1.37
N ILE A 483 27.01 -9.78 -0.43
CA ILE A 483 28.42 -9.47 -0.16
C ILE A 483 29.17 -10.72 0.30
N VAL A 484 28.59 -11.49 1.23
CA VAL A 484 29.21 -12.74 1.70
C VAL A 484 29.38 -13.73 0.54
N ALA A 485 28.33 -13.91 -0.28
CA ALA A 485 28.39 -14.73 -1.48
C ALA A 485 29.41 -14.21 -2.50
N GLY A 486 29.51 -12.89 -2.68
CA GLY A 486 30.45 -12.20 -3.56
C GLY A 486 31.91 -12.26 -3.09
N VAL A 487 32.17 -12.51 -1.80
CA VAL A 487 33.51 -12.86 -1.32
C VAL A 487 33.80 -14.34 -1.57
N ILE A 488 32.90 -15.23 -1.15
CA ILE A 488 33.17 -16.66 -1.12
C ILE A 488 33.22 -17.25 -2.53
N THR A 489 32.35 -16.81 -3.45
CA THR A 489 32.22 -17.40 -4.79
C THR A 489 33.48 -17.23 -5.63
N PRO A 490 34.07 -16.02 -5.77
CA PRO A 490 35.34 -15.88 -6.49
C PRO A 490 36.44 -16.78 -5.94
N TYR A 491 36.56 -16.92 -4.62
CA TYR A 491 37.56 -17.82 -4.01
C TYR A 491 37.31 -19.29 -4.33
N MET A 492 36.05 -19.73 -4.33
CA MET A 492 35.66 -21.09 -4.73
C MET A 492 36.01 -21.38 -6.19
N LEU A 493 35.83 -20.41 -7.08
CA LEU A 493 35.98 -20.63 -8.52
C LEU A 493 37.40 -20.40 -9.02
N ASN A 494 38.13 -19.47 -8.41
CA ASN A 494 39.39 -19.00 -8.96
C ASN A 494 40.50 -20.07 -8.84
N PRO A 495 41.21 -20.38 -9.94
CA PRO A 495 42.23 -21.43 -9.96
C PRO A 495 43.45 -21.09 -9.10
N THR A 496 43.66 -19.81 -8.77
CA THR A 496 44.76 -19.36 -7.90
C THR A 496 44.43 -19.44 -6.40
N ALA A 497 43.20 -19.82 -6.05
CA ALA A 497 42.74 -19.91 -4.66
C ALA A 497 42.23 -21.32 -4.32
N TRP A 498 40.93 -21.50 -4.11
CA TRP A 498 40.40 -22.79 -3.67
C TRP A 498 40.16 -23.76 -4.82
N ASP A 499 39.91 -23.25 -6.04
CA ASP A 499 39.80 -24.06 -7.26
C ASP A 499 38.83 -25.25 -7.12
N TRP A 500 37.66 -24.98 -6.52
CA TRP A 500 36.61 -25.98 -6.28
C TRP A 500 35.85 -26.33 -7.56
N GLY A 501 35.71 -25.40 -8.51
CA GLY A 501 34.88 -25.60 -9.70
C GLY A 501 33.50 -26.17 -9.33
N ASN A 502 33.13 -27.30 -9.94
CA ASN A 502 31.88 -28.01 -9.68
C ASN A 502 31.64 -28.41 -8.21
N TYR A 503 32.69 -28.63 -7.40
CA TYR A 503 32.53 -28.97 -5.97
C TYR A 503 31.86 -27.86 -5.16
N ALA A 504 31.88 -26.61 -5.65
CA ALA A 504 31.09 -25.52 -5.07
C ALA A 504 29.60 -25.87 -4.99
N GLY A 505 29.10 -26.76 -5.87
CA GLY A 505 27.72 -27.25 -5.85
C GLY A 505 27.33 -27.87 -4.51
N PHE A 506 28.24 -28.58 -3.83
CA PHE A 506 27.97 -29.17 -2.52
C PHE A 506 27.78 -28.12 -1.42
N PHE A 507 28.56 -27.04 -1.44
CA PHE A 507 28.42 -25.95 -0.48
C PHE A 507 27.05 -25.27 -0.61
N TRP A 508 26.69 -24.90 -1.84
CA TRP A 508 25.40 -24.26 -2.11
C TRP A 508 24.21 -25.22 -1.95
N ALA A 509 24.40 -26.52 -2.19
CA ALA A 509 23.40 -27.52 -1.84
C ALA A 509 23.17 -27.58 -0.32
N GLY A 510 24.25 -27.54 0.48
CA GLY A 510 24.16 -27.48 1.94
C GLY A 510 23.38 -26.25 2.43
N SER A 511 23.69 -25.06 1.91
CA SER A 511 22.95 -23.83 2.25
C SER A 511 21.49 -23.90 1.78
N CYS A 512 21.24 -24.40 0.57
CA CYS A 512 19.89 -24.56 0.03
C CYS A 512 19.05 -25.55 0.85
N PHE A 513 19.66 -26.62 1.38
CA PHE A 513 19.00 -27.58 2.26
C PHE A 513 18.57 -26.95 3.59
N LEU A 514 19.43 -26.14 4.20
CA LEU A 514 19.07 -25.39 5.41
C LEU A 514 17.93 -24.39 5.12
N CYS A 515 17.97 -23.73 3.97
CA CYS A 515 16.89 -22.85 3.52
C CYS A 515 15.57 -23.60 3.30
N LEU A 516 15.62 -24.83 2.77
CA LEU A 516 14.46 -25.69 2.59
C LEU A 516 13.83 -26.06 3.94
N ILE A 517 14.65 -26.45 4.93
CA ILE A 517 14.18 -26.74 6.30
C ILE A 517 13.53 -25.50 6.90
N TYR A 518 14.20 -24.34 6.84
CA TYR A 518 13.68 -23.08 7.35
C TYR A 518 12.32 -22.75 6.71
N THR A 519 12.26 -22.77 5.37
CA THR A 519 11.05 -22.44 4.60
C THR A 519 9.90 -23.35 4.99
N TYR A 520 10.16 -24.65 5.15
CA TYR A 520 9.14 -25.61 5.52
C TYR A 520 8.48 -25.28 6.87
N PHE A 521 9.24 -24.82 7.86
CA PHE A 521 8.74 -24.53 9.21
C PHE A 521 8.25 -23.09 9.42
N ARG A 522 8.86 -22.09 8.76
CA ARG A 522 8.63 -20.66 9.06
C ARG A 522 7.77 -19.93 8.03
N VAL A 523 7.86 -20.26 6.74
CA VAL A 523 7.14 -19.55 5.68
C VAL A 523 5.70 -20.06 5.58
N PRO A 524 4.67 -19.20 5.81
CA PRO A 524 3.27 -19.58 5.68
C PRO A 524 2.75 -19.46 4.24
N GLU A 525 1.57 -20.03 3.98
CA GLU A 525 0.87 -19.86 2.69
C GLU A 525 -0.08 -18.65 2.77
N PRO A 526 0.17 -17.57 2.01
CA PRO A 526 -0.71 -16.41 1.97
C PRO A 526 -1.90 -16.56 0.99
N ALA A 527 -1.88 -17.54 0.08
CA ALA A 527 -2.89 -17.64 -0.97
C ALA A 527 -4.32 -17.76 -0.40
N GLY A 528 -5.24 -16.97 -0.97
CA GLY A 528 -6.66 -16.97 -0.61
C GLY A 528 -6.97 -16.26 0.71
N ARG A 529 -6.05 -15.44 1.23
CA ARG A 529 -6.24 -14.64 2.46
C ARG A 529 -6.14 -13.14 2.19
N THR A 530 -6.96 -12.39 2.88
CA THR A 530 -6.86 -10.93 2.97
C THR A 530 -5.73 -10.50 3.90
N PHE A 531 -5.24 -9.26 3.75
CA PHE A 531 -4.23 -8.71 4.66
C PHE A 531 -4.68 -8.75 6.13
N ALA A 532 -5.97 -8.48 6.40
CA ALA A 532 -6.54 -8.53 7.75
C ALA A 532 -6.55 -9.96 8.34
N GLU A 533 -6.89 -10.98 7.54
CA GLU A 533 -6.79 -12.38 8.00
C GLU A 533 -5.35 -12.78 8.30
N LEU A 534 -4.39 -12.33 7.48
CA LEU A 534 -2.97 -12.56 7.72
C LEU A 534 -2.53 -11.86 9.02
N ASP A 535 -2.94 -10.62 9.25
CA ASP A 535 -2.69 -9.86 10.49
C ASP A 535 -3.13 -10.65 11.72
N LEU A 536 -4.36 -11.13 11.75
CA LEU A 536 -4.88 -11.98 12.82
C LEU A 536 -4.11 -13.30 12.99
N LEU A 537 -3.74 -13.98 11.89
CA LEU A 537 -3.00 -15.26 11.98
C LEU A 537 -1.61 -15.09 12.57
N PHE A 538 -0.94 -13.99 12.26
CA PHE A 538 0.37 -13.67 12.81
C PHE A 538 0.29 -13.23 14.27
N GLU A 539 -0.70 -12.40 14.63
CA GLU A 539 -0.95 -11.99 16.02
C GLU A 539 -1.25 -13.16 16.94
N LYS A 540 -2.05 -14.12 16.46
CA LYS A 540 -2.35 -15.38 17.18
C LYS A 540 -1.19 -16.36 17.26
N GLY A 541 -0.05 -16.06 16.63
CA GLY A 541 1.11 -16.93 16.65
C GLY A 541 0.88 -18.29 15.98
N VAL A 542 -0.06 -18.38 15.02
CA VAL A 542 -0.41 -19.66 14.37
C VAL A 542 0.83 -20.26 13.69
N SER A 543 1.01 -21.58 13.75
CA SER A 543 2.13 -22.23 13.06
C SER A 543 2.03 -22.01 11.55
N ALA A 544 3.14 -21.71 10.87
CA ALA A 544 3.17 -21.39 9.44
C ALA A 544 2.48 -22.46 8.57
N ARG A 545 2.59 -23.73 8.98
CA ARG A 545 1.98 -24.89 8.30
C ARG A 545 0.46 -24.92 8.36
N LYS A 546 -0.15 -24.23 9.33
CA LYS A 546 -1.60 -24.22 9.56
C LYS A 546 -2.29 -22.98 8.98
N PHE A 547 -1.56 -22.05 8.36
CA PHE A 547 -2.15 -20.81 7.82
C PHE A 547 -3.25 -21.10 6.79
N ALA A 548 -3.01 -22.04 5.86
CA ALA A 548 -4.00 -22.41 4.87
C ALA A 548 -5.26 -23.04 5.49
N SER A 549 -5.10 -23.93 6.48
CA SER A 549 -6.19 -24.71 7.07
C SER A 549 -6.94 -24.00 8.20
N THR A 550 -6.37 -22.97 8.81
CA THR A 550 -6.97 -22.28 9.95
C THR A 550 -8.09 -21.38 9.44
N LYS A 551 -9.34 -21.65 9.81
CA LYS A 551 -10.44 -20.74 9.52
C LYS A 551 -10.29 -19.50 10.40
N VAL A 552 -10.31 -18.34 9.76
CA VAL A 552 -10.25 -17.04 10.42
C VAL A 552 -11.51 -16.34 9.98
N ASP A 553 -12.29 -15.89 10.95
CA ASP A 553 -13.45 -15.08 10.68
C ASP A 553 -13.15 -13.68 11.20
N VAL A 554 -12.67 -12.83 10.29
CA VAL A 554 -12.31 -11.44 10.60
C VAL A 554 -13.52 -10.70 11.19
N PHE A 555 -14.74 -11.12 10.86
CA PHE A 555 -15.96 -10.47 11.30
C PHE A 555 -16.57 -11.12 12.55
N ALA A 556 -16.46 -12.44 12.75
CA ALA A 556 -16.94 -13.07 13.98
C ALA A 556 -16.00 -12.85 15.18
N GLU A 557 -14.70 -12.63 14.97
CA GLU A 557 -13.75 -12.35 16.06
C GLU A 557 -13.56 -10.87 16.35
N HIS A 558 -13.93 -9.97 15.44
CA HIS A 558 -14.09 -8.55 15.77
C HIS A 558 -15.35 -8.26 16.62
N VAL A 559 -16.08 -9.30 17.04
CA VAL A 559 -17.08 -9.23 18.13
C VAL A 559 -16.39 -9.33 19.51
N GLN A 560 -15.07 -9.56 19.56
CA GLN A 560 -14.26 -9.27 20.75
C GLN A 560 -13.50 -7.95 20.57
N GLY A 561 -14.15 -6.89 21.07
CA GLY A 561 -13.66 -5.57 21.53
C GLY A 561 -12.41 -4.94 20.90
N ASP A 562 -12.57 -3.69 20.46
CA ASP A 562 -11.56 -2.63 20.31
C ASP A 562 -11.01 -2.34 18.90
N ALA A 563 -10.86 -3.31 17.99
CA ALA A 563 -10.19 -3.05 16.71
C ALA A 563 -11.05 -2.33 15.66
N ILE A 564 -12.36 -2.62 15.57
CA ILE A 564 -13.29 -1.94 14.66
C ILE A 564 -13.59 -0.52 15.12
N ASP A 565 -13.69 -0.30 16.42
CA ASP A 565 -13.94 1.02 16.99
C ASP A 565 -12.71 1.93 16.80
N GLN A 566 -11.49 1.41 16.94
CA GLN A 566 -10.27 2.15 16.59
C GLN A 566 -10.16 2.45 15.09
N TYR A 567 -10.59 1.56 14.21
CA TYR A 567 -10.60 1.81 12.75
C TYR A 567 -11.67 2.84 12.37
N ARG A 568 -12.83 2.84 13.04
CA ARG A 568 -13.89 3.85 12.87
C ARG A 568 -13.51 5.20 13.47
N ASP A 569 -12.83 5.21 14.61
CA ASP A 569 -12.33 6.42 15.26
C ASP A 569 -11.18 7.04 14.46
N GLN A 570 -10.30 6.26 13.84
CA GLN A 570 -9.25 6.80 12.95
C GLN A 570 -9.81 7.41 11.66
N ILE A 571 -10.90 6.87 11.12
CA ILE A 571 -11.63 7.45 9.98
C ILE A 571 -12.39 8.72 10.43
N ALA A 572 -12.96 8.74 11.64
CA ALA A 572 -13.67 9.90 12.17
C ALA A 572 -12.71 11.06 12.52
N ILE A 573 -11.53 10.76 13.09
CA ILE A 573 -10.50 11.74 13.45
C ILE A 573 -9.84 12.34 12.19
N SER A 574 -9.62 11.55 11.14
CA SER A 574 -9.08 12.06 9.86
C SER A 574 -10.00 13.09 9.20
N HIS A 575 -11.33 12.88 9.31
CA HIS A 575 -12.34 13.80 8.79
C HIS A 575 -12.39 15.12 9.60
N VAL A 576 -12.20 15.06 10.93
CA VAL A 576 -12.18 16.26 11.79
C VAL A 576 -10.88 17.08 11.61
N GLU A 577 -9.73 16.44 11.41
CA GLU A 577 -8.45 17.13 11.16
C GLU A 577 -8.41 17.80 9.77
N HIS A 578 -8.99 17.18 8.73
CA HIS A 578 -9.11 17.78 7.40
C HIS A 578 -9.98 19.05 7.39
N SER A 579 -11.07 19.07 8.16
CA SER A 579 -11.91 20.27 8.32
C SER A 579 -11.21 21.40 9.05
N LYS A 580 -10.36 21.11 10.06
CA LYS A 580 -9.59 22.15 10.77
C LYS A 580 -8.50 22.78 9.89
N LYS A 581 -7.86 22.00 9.01
CA LYS A 581 -6.79 22.50 8.12
C LYS A 581 -7.32 23.40 7.01
N ALA A 582 -8.47 23.05 6.40
CA ALA A 582 -9.13 23.88 5.39
C ALA A 582 -9.58 25.26 5.93
N ILE A 583 -9.99 25.32 7.21
CA ILE A 583 -10.39 26.58 7.88
C ILE A 583 -9.17 27.48 8.18
N THR A 584 -7.97 26.91 8.31
CA THR A 584 -6.77 27.69 8.65
C THR A 584 -6.11 28.30 7.41
N GLU A 585 -6.27 27.69 6.23
CA GLU A 585 -5.68 28.17 4.96
C GLU A 585 -6.56 29.22 4.23
N SER A 586 -7.85 29.34 4.55
CA SER A 586 -8.73 30.38 3.98
C SER A 586 -8.62 31.76 4.65
N PHE A 587 -7.95 31.86 5.80
CA PHE A 587 -7.79 33.12 6.56
C PHE A 587 -6.55 33.96 6.17
N SER A 588 -5.73 33.54 5.20
CA SER A 588 -4.50 34.28 4.82
C SER A 588 -4.59 35.14 3.56
N SER A 589 -5.77 35.29 2.94
CA SER A 589 -5.93 36.12 1.73
C SER A 589 -7.23 36.94 1.76
N GLY A 590 -7.18 38.15 2.29
CA GLY A 590 -8.30 39.11 2.21
C GLY A 590 -7.95 40.48 2.78
N THR A 591 -7.97 41.48 1.90
CA THR A 591 -7.58 42.89 2.11
C THR A 591 -8.52 43.71 3.00
N THR A 592 -7.89 44.70 3.64
CA THR A 592 -8.37 45.76 4.54
C THR A 592 -9.62 46.53 4.08
N THR A 593 -10.61 46.75 4.97
CA THR A 593 -11.33 48.04 5.08
C THR A 593 -11.97 48.22 6.47
N ASP A 594 -11.79 49.41 7.04
CA ASP A 594 -12.20 49.86 8.36
C ASP A 594 -13.72 49.89 8.61
N TYR A 595 -14.17 49.31 9.73
CA TYR A 595 -15.20 49.90 10.60
C TYR A 595 -14.92 49.51 12.06
N LYS A 596 -14.70 50.51 12.92
CA LYS A 596 -14.54 50.38 14.36
C LYS A 596 -15.89 50.03 15.02
N LEU A 597 -15.97 48.87 15.67
CA LEU A 597 -16.89 48.61 16.78
C LEU A 597 -16.14 47.76 17.83
N VAL A 598 -16.24 48.20 19.07
CA VAL A 598 -15.47 47.76 20.24
C VAL A 598 -15.94 46.38 20.70
N THR A 599 -15.06 45.37 20.72
CA THR A 599 -15.21 44.18 21.60
C THR A 599 -13.86 43.70 22.11
N MET A 600 -13.85 43.37 23.40
CA MET A 600 -12.69 42.95 24.20
C MET A 600 -12.16 41.58 23.77
N ASP A 601 -10.83 41.43 23.82
CA ASP A 601 -10.11 40.16 23.69
C ASP A 601 -10.63 39.09 24.66
N SER A 602 -10.94 37.90 24.12
CA SER A 602 -10.75 36.65 24.86
C SER A 602 -10.64 35.45 23.91
N VAL A 603 -9.44 34.87 23.89
CA VAL A 603 -9.06 33.50 23.52
C VAL A 603 -10.23 32.50 23.54
N GLN A 604 -10.55 31.87 22.39
CA GLN A 604 -11.37 30.65 22.35
C GLN A 604 -10.48 29.40 22.27
N PRO A 605 -10.53 28.47 23.25
CA PRO A 605 -10.03 27.11 23.11
C PRO A 605 -11.02 26.25 22.30
N GLN A 606 -10.49 25.35 21.46
CA GLN A 606 -11.24 24.42 20.59
C GLN A 606 -12.21 23.51 21.39
N ALA A 607 -13.46 23.39 20.92
CA ALA A 607 -14.53 22.59 21.52
C ALA A 607 -14.21 21.08 21.65
N GLY A 608 -14.53 20.52 22.83
CA GLY A 608 -14.17 19.17 23.27
C GLY A 608 -15.11 18.04 22.82
N GLN A 609 -14.51 16.88 22.52
CA GLN A 609 -15.20 15.59 22.45
C GLN A 609 -15.31 15.03 23.89
N ALA A 610 -16.53 14.89 24.41
CA ALA A 610 -16.76 14.24 25.70
C ALA A 610 -16.43 12.74 25.60
N ALA A 611 -15.57 12.24 26.49
CA ALA A 611 -15.23 10.82 26.59
C ALA A 611 -16.46 9.99 27.02
N VAL A 612 -16.50 8.71 26.63
CA VAL A 612 -17.53 7.77 27.10
C VAL A 612 -17.26 7.45 28.56
N LEU A 613 -18.30 7.50 29.40
CA LEU A 613 -18.20 7.22 30.83
C LEU A 613 -17.75 5.76 31.07
N ASN A 614 -16.74 5.57 31.92
CA ASN A 614 -16.39 4.23 32.38
C ASN A 614 -17.42 3.75 33.41
N LEU A 615 -18.35 2.90 32.96
CA LEU A 615 -19.45 2.37 33.77
C LEU A 615 -18.97 1.51 34.96
N GLU A 616 -17.80 0.87 34.89
CA GLU A 616 -17.27 0.04 36.00
C GLU A 616 -16.98 0.87 37.26
N LYS A 617 -16.68 2.16 37.08
CA LYS A 617 -16.35 3.07 38.17
C LYS A 617 -17.58 3.53 38.95
N TRP A 618 -18.77 3.50 38.35
CA TRP A 618 -19.98 4.13 38.88
C TRP A 618 -21.17 3.14 38.87
N PRO A 619 -21.42 2.44 40.00
CA PRO A 619 -22.52 1.48 40.11
C PRO A 619 -23.91 2.09 39.85
N THR A 620 -24.08 3.38 40.14
CA THR A 620 -25.28 4.18 39.85
C THR A 620 -25.47 4.41 38.35
N ALA A 621 -24.40 4.68 37.60
CA ALA A 621 -24.46 4.79 36.15
C ALA A 621 -24.83 3.44 35.49
N GLN A 622 -24.32 2.32 36.02
CA GLN A 622 -24.74 0.98 35.56
C GLN A 622 -26.23 0.72 35.78
N LYS A 623 -26.75 1.11 36.95
CA LYS A 623 -28.19 1.03 37.25
C LYS A 623 -29.01 1.90 36.29
N LEU A 624 -28.55 3.11 35.98
CA LEU A 624 -29.22 4.00 35.02
C LEU A 624 -29.27 3.36 33.64
N VAL A 625 -28.13 2.89 33.11
CA VAL A 625 -28.08 2.22 31.80
C VAL A 625 -29.02 1.03 31.75
N LYS A 626 -29.02 0.18 32.79
CA LYS A 626 -29.95 -0.95 32.88
C LYS A 626 -31.41 -0.50 32.85
N ARG A 627 -31.76 0.55 33.59
CA ARG A 627 -33.12 1.08 33.63
C ARG A 627 -33.55 1.67 32.28
N CYS A 628 -32.64 2.34 31.57
CA CYS A 628 -32.89 2.82 30.21
C CYS A 628 -33.10 1.67 29.22
N ILE A 629 -32.33 0.56 29.32
CA ILE A 629 -32.51 -0.63 28.48
C ILE A 629 -33.89 -1.25 28.68
N GLU A 630 -34.35 -1.36 29.93
CA GLU A 630 -35.71 -1.82 30.24
C GLU A 630 -36.75 -0.90 29.60
N PHE A 631 -36.59 0.42 29.76
CA PHE A 631 -37.47 1.41 29.14
C PHE A 631 -37.47 1.35 27.61
N PHE A 632 -36.33 1.12 26.96
CA PHE A 632 -36.25 1.01 25.51
C PHE A 632 -37.09 -0.14 24.94
N THR A 633 -37.33 -1.20 25.72
CA THR A 633 -38.21 -2.30 25.31
C THR A 633 -39.67 -1.84 25.15
N GLU A 634 -40.08 -0.79 25.87
CA GLU A 634 -41.44 -0.24 25.77
C GLU A 634 -41.63 0.74 24.60
N VAL A 635 -40.54 1.26 24.05
CA VAL A 635 -40.55 2.34 23.05
C VAL A 635 -39.81 2.00 21.74
N GLU A 636 -39.28 0.78 21.60
CA GLU A 636 -38.44 0.39 20.46
C GLU A 636 -39.15 0.45 19.09
N ASP A 637 -40.46 0.25 19.06
CA ASP A 637 -41.28 0.29 17.84
C ASP A 637 -41.97 1.65 17.61
N LEU A 638 -41.57 2.70 18.34
CA LEU A 638 -42.19 4.02 18.28
C LEU A 638 -41.26 5.05 17.64
N THR A 639 -41.80 5.85 16.72
CA THR A 639 -41.05 6.90 16.01
C THR A 639 -41.03 8.19 16.83
N PRO A 640 -39.86 8.84 17.03
CA PRO A 640 -39.80 10.16 17.67
C PRO A 640 -40.65 11.21 16.96
N GLY A 641 -41.24 12.13 17.73
CA GLY A 641 -42.14 13.17 17.24
C GLY A 641 -43.24 13.53 18.23
N LYS A 642 -44.16 14.41 17.83
CA LYS A 642 -45.22 14.95 18.69
C LYS A 642 -46.11 13.86 19.32
N GLU A 643 -46.52 12.86 18.53
CA GLU A 643 -47.36 11.75 19.01
C GLU A 643 -46.64 10.92 20.09
N LEU A 644 -45.35 10.65 19.90
CA LEU A 644 -44.55 9.95 20.90
C LEU A 644 -44.37 10.80 22.16
N GLU A 645 -44.13 12.10 22.01
CA GLU A 645 -44.02 13.02 23.16
C GLU A 645 -45.29 13.01 24.03
N GLU A 646 -46.47 13.08 23.42
CA GLU A 646 -47.75 13.03 24.13
C GLU A 646 -47.93 11.69 24.85
N LYS A 647 -47.61 10.58 24.17
CA LYS A 647 -47.69 9.24 24.75
C LYS A 647 -46.73 9.07 25.92
N LEU A 648 -45.48 9.51 25.78
CA LEU A 648 -44.48 9.43 26.84
C LEU A 648 -44.89 10.22 28.08
N ASN A 649 -45.42 11.43 27.91
CA ASN A 649 -45.89 12.23 29.05
C ASN A 649 -47.15 11.66 29.72
N LYS A 650 -48.01 10.99 28.95
CA LYS A 650 -49.23 10.36 29.48
C LYS A 650 -48.94 9.05 30.22
N ASP A 651 -48.17 8.17 29.61
CA ASP A 651 -48.00 6.80 30.08
C ASP A 651 -46.72 6.63 30.93
N TYR A 652 -45.70 7.46 30.66
CA TYR A 652 -44.37 7.40 31.28
C TYR A 652 -43.94 8.73 31.93
N GLY A 653 -44.87 9.65 32.20
CA GLY A 653 -44.57 10.94 32.83
C GLY A 653 -44.30 10.86 34.35
N PRO A 654 -44.24 12.01 35.05
CA PRO A 654 -44.06 12.07 36.50
C PRO A 654 -45.04 11.16 37.25
N GLY A 655 -44.53 10.40 38.22
CA GLY A 655 -45.26 9.34 38.93
C GLY A 655 -45.14 7.93 38.31
N ASN A 656 -44.60 7.79 37.10
CA ASN A 656 -44.24 6.48 36.54
C ASN A 656 -42.87 6.02 37.08
N SER A 657 -42.76 4.73 37.44
CA SER A 657 -41.52 4.16 37.98
C SER A 657 -40.29 4.35 37.10
N TYR A 658 -40.41 4.26 35.77
CA TYR A 658 -39.28 4.47 34.85
C TYR A 658 -38.75 5.90 34.95
N TYR A 659 -39.67 6.88 34.95
CA TYR A 659 -39.34 8.29 35.01
C TYR A 659 -38.71 8.67 36.35
N GLU A 660 -39.31 8.24 37.46
CA GLU A 660 -38.78 8.53 38.81
C GLU A 660 -37.40 7.90 39.01
N ASP A 661 -37.22 6.62 38.64
CA ASP A 661 -35.93 5.94 38.79
C ASP A 661 -34.82 6.61 37.96
N MET A 662 -35.12 6.98 36.71
CA MET A 662 -34.16 7.69 35.85
C MET A 662 -33.82 9.07 36.42
N CYS A 663 -34.82 9.82 36.89
CA CYS A 663 -34.59 11.12 37.52
C CYS A 663 -33.72 11.01 38.78
N ASP A 664 -34.00 10.06 39.65
CA ASP A 664 -33.27 9.88 40.91
C ASP A 664 -31.83 9.43 40.66
N LEU A 665 -31.61 8.50 39.74
CA LEU A 665 -30.27 8.05 39.36
C LEU A 665 -29.44 9.17 38.71
N VAL A 666 -30.05 10.01 37.87
CA VAL A 666 -29.38 11.17 37.27
C VAL A 666 -29.06 12.24 38.31
N ARG A 667 -29.96 12.55 39.25
CA ARG A 667 -29.70 13.50 40.36
C ARG A 667 -28.61 12.99 41.30
N GLN A 668 -28.63 11.69 41.62
CA GLN A 668 -27.56 11.06 42.38
C GLN A 668 -26.23 11.14 41.60
N GLY A 669 -26.26 10.89 40.30
CA GLY A 669 -25.08 10.97 39.45
C GLY A 669 -24.48 12.36 39.27
N LEU A 670 -25.30 13.41 39.36
CA LEU A 670 -24.81 14.79 39.46
C LEU A 670 -24.03 15.03 40.75
N THR A 671 -24.49 14.46 41.87
CA THR A 671 -23.82 14.58 43.18
C THR A 671 -22.53 13.78 43.22
N GLU A 672 -22.51 12.61 42.61
CA GLU A 672 -21.33 11.75 42.48
C GLU A 672 -20.32 12.28 41.45
N GLY A 673 -20.76 13.20 40.58
CA GLY A 673 -19.91 13.92 39.64
C GLY A 673 -19.66 13.19 38.33
N TRP A 674 -20.49 12.21 37.95
CA TRP A 674 -20.38 11.50 36.67
C TRP A 674 -21.40 11.90 35.60
N VAL A 675 -22.44 12.63 35.98
CA VAL A 675 -23.41 13.21 35.04
C VAL A 675 -22.86 14.51 34.47
N ALA A 676 -22.89 14.64 33.15
CA ALA A 676 -22.48 15.84 32.42
C ALA A 676 -21.11 16.39 32.86
N GLU A 677 -20.07 15.55 32.84
CA GLU A 677 -18.71 15.90 33.31
C GLU A 677 -17.98 16.94 32.43
N THR A 678 -18.28 16.99 31.13
CA THR A 678 -17.51 17.81 30.17
C THR A 678 -18.14 19.19 30.00
N GLU A 679 -17.44 20.26 30.39
CA GLU A 679 -17.87 21.63 30.12
C GLU A 679 -17.84 21.96 28.62
N LEU A 680 -18.90 22.56 28.12
CA LEU A 680 -19.01 23.09 26.76
C LEU A 680 -18.74 24.60 26.79
N GLY A 681 -18.77 25.28 25.63
CA GLY A 681 -18.28 26.67 25.44
C GLY A 681 -18.83 27.77 26.38
N HIS A 682 -19.80 27.47 27.25
CA HIS A 682 -20.32 28.37 28.29
C HIS A 682 -19.97 27.93 29.74
N GLY A 683 -18.96 27.07 29.90
CA GLY A 683 -18.43 26.65 31.20
C GLY A 683 -19.40 25.77 32.00
N ARG A 684 -19.45 25.96 33.32
CA ARG A 684 -20.25 25.14 34.26
C ARG A 684 -21.76 25.11 33.96
N MET A 685 -22.29 26.13 33.29
CA MET A 685 -23.71 26.27 32.98
C MET A 685 -24.16 25.42 31.79
N TYR A 686 -23.22 24.90 30.98
CA TYR A 686 -23.55 24.01 29.87
C TYR A 686 -22.55 22.86 29.79
N ARG A 687 -22.97 21.67 30.21
CA ARG A 687 -22.09 20.50 30.30
C ARG A 687 -22.71 19.29 29.62
N ARG A 688 -21.88 18.38 29.13
CA ARG A 688 -22.30 17.14 28.45
C ARG A 688 -21.54 15.94 28.99
N GLY A 689 -22.20 14.79 29.00
CA GLY A 689 -21.62 13.51 29.40
C GLY A 689 -22.21 12.39 28.53
N LYS A 690 -21.37 11.53 27.98
CA LYS A 690 -21.79 10.40 27.17
C LYS A 690 -21.73 9.14 28.03
N ILE A 691 -22.90 8.59 28.38
CA ILE A 691 -23.00 7.47 29.33
C ILE A 691 -22.81 6.13 28.62
N ALA A 692 -23.52 5.92 27.50
CA ALA A 692 -23.43 4.69 26.72
C ALA A 692 -23.49 4.99 25.22
N LEU A 693 -22.67 4.29 24.44
CA LEU A 693 -22.73 4.31 22.98
C LEU A 693 -23.88 3.44 22.46
N PRO A 694 -24.39 3.69 21.23
CA PRO A 694 -25.36 2.82 20.58
C PRO A 694 -24.80 1.40 20.46
N SER A 695 -25.54 0.42 20.98
CA SER A 695 -25.21 -1.00 20.92
C SER A 695 -26.47 -1.82 20.75
N ALA A 696 -26.34 -3.12 20.46
CA ALA A 696 -27.49 -4.01 20.40
C ALA A 696 -28.25 -4.07 21.75
N GLU A 697 -27.53 -3.97 22.88
CA GLU A 697 -28.12 -3.97 24.22
C GLU A 697 -28.95 -2.71 24.49
N THR A 698 -28.50 -1.56 24.01
CA THR A 698 -29.25 -0.29 24.12
C THR A 698 -30.25 -0.10 22.97
N ARG A 699 -30.59 -1.17 22.23
CA ARG A 699 -31.47 -1.11 21.04
C ARG A 699 -31.05 -0.03 20.04
N PHE A 700 -29.73 0.16 19.89
CA PHE A 700 -29.10 1.17 19.05
C PHE A 700 -29.38 2.63 19.44
N PHE A 701 -29.86 2.90 20.66
CA PHE A 701 -29.87 4.25 21.23
C PHE A 701 -28.55 4.55 21.96
N SER A 702 -28.00 5.75 21.80
CA SER A 702 -26.98 6.26 22.74
C SER A 702 -27.67 6.90 23.94
N ILE A 703 -27.05 6.80 25.12
CA ILE A 703 -27.49 7.48 26.34
C ILE A 703 -26.54 8.64 26.63
N THR A 704 -27.05 9.87 26.60
CA THR A 704 -26.25 11.08 26.80
C THR A 704 -26.96 12.00 27.81
N THR A 705 -26.20 12.64 28.69
CA THR A 705 -26.72 13.67 29.59
C THR A 705 -26.20 15.03 29.20
N VAL A 706 -27.06 16.04 29.24
CA VAL A 706 -26.70 17.44 29.04
C VAL A 706 -27.25 18.26 30.20
N TYR A 707 -26.36 18.87 30.97
CA TYR A 707 -26.70 19.79 32.04
C TYR A 707 -26.75 21.21 31.48
N MET A 708 -27.85 21.91 31.77
CA MET A 708 -28.08 23.29 31.36
C MET A 708 -28.68 24.08 32.53
N GLU A 709 -28.19 25.29 32.74
CA GLU A 709 -28.63 26.17 33.82
C GLU A 709 -28.75 27.61 33.30
N SER A 710 -29.94 28.20 33.46
CA SER A 710 -30.19 29.61 33.13
C SER A 710 -31.48 30.13 33.75
N GLU A 711 -31.48 31.37 34.26
CA GLU A 711 -32.70 32.07 34.67
C GLU A 711 -33.53 32.52 33.46
N ASP A 712 -32.88 33.18 32.50
CA ASP A 712 -33.45 33.57 31.20
C ASP A 712 -33.36 32.43 30.17
N VAL A 713 -33.91 32.62 28.97
CA VAL A 713 -33.82 31.62 27.90
C VAL A 713 -32.37 31.48 27.40
N PHE A 714 -31.76 30.33 27.67
CA PHE A 714 -30.46 29.95 27.15
C PHE A 714 -30.61 28.98 25.98
N SER A 715 -29.92 29.25 24.87
CA SER A 715 -29.90 28.40 23.68
C SER A 715 -28.54 27.69 23.60
N GLY A 716 -28.56 26.35 23.53
CA GLY A 716 -27.36 25.55 23.28
C GLY A 716 -26.92 25.59 21.82
N GLN A 717 -26.20 24.56 21.37
CA GLN A 717 -25.72 24.50 19.99
C GLN A 717 -26.83 24.07 19.03
N TYR A 718 -27.02 24.81 17.93
CA TYR A 718 -28.00 24.46 16.90
C TYR A 718 -27.66 23.12 16.25
N HIS A 719 -28.64 22.24 16.11
CA HIS A 719 -28.42 20.92 15.53
C HIS A 719 -29.69 20.33 14.92
N ALA A 720 -29.50 19.30 14.11
CA ALA A 720 -30.54 18.47 13.53
C ALA A 720 -30.52 17.05 14.10
N HIS A 721 -31.68 16.42 14.06
CA HIS A 721 -31.97 15.07 14.55
C HIS A 721 -32.21 14.11 13.38
N PRO A 722 -31.18 13.49 12.76
CA PRO A 722 -31.35 12.67 11.55
C PRO A 722 -32.40 11.55 11.70
N TYR A 723 -32.51 10.98 12.90
CA TYR A 723 -33.43 9.88 13.22
C TYR A 723 -34.41 10.23 14.34
N GLY A 724 -34.48 11.50 14.74
CA GLY A 724 -35.24 11.95 15.89
C GLY A 724 -34.47 11.79 17.20
N GLU A 725 -35.09 12.17 18.29
CA GLU A 725 -34.51 12.16 19.64
C GLU A 725 -35.63 11.98 20.68
N ILE A 726 -35.34 11.28 21.78
CA ILE A 726 -36.22 11.19 22.96
C ILE A 726 -35.48 11.74 24.16
N ASN A 727 -36.08 12.71 24.86
CA ASN A 727 -35.45 13.40 25.98
C ASN A 727 -36.28 13.24 27.24
N CYS A 728 -35.67 12.73 28.30
CA CYS A 728 -36.22 12.80 29.65
C CYS A 728 -35.72 14.09 30.33
N VAL A 729 -36.64 14.93 30.79
CA VAL A 729 -36.33 16.21 31.43
C VAL A 729 -36.18 16.02 32.94
N VAL A 730 -34.95 15.91 33.42
CA VAL A 730 -34.64 15.76 34.84
C VAL A 730 -34.43 17.13 35.48
N GLN A 731 -35.47 17.67 36.09
CA GLN A 731 -35.40 18.95 36.81
C GLN A 731 -34.45 18.84 38.02
N VAL A 732 -33.45 19.73 38.07
CA VAL A 732 -32.63 19.99 39.27
C VAL A 732 -33.34 21.07 40.10
N ASP A 733 -33.74 22.16 39.44
CA ASP A 733 -34.68 23.14 39.97
C ASP A 733 -36.09 22.84 39.48
N LYS A 734 -37.08 22.88 40.40
CA LYS A 734 -38.49 22.55 40.09
C LYS A 734 -39.13 23.47 39.05
N THR A 735 -38.57 24.66 38.85
CA THR A 735 -39.04 25.66 37.89
C THR A 735 -38.40 25.52 36.50
N ALA A 736 -37.36 24.68 36.34
CA ALA A 736 -36.61 24.61 35.10
C ALA A 736 -37.41 23.93 33.97
N GLU A 737 -37.36 24.50 32.76
CA GLU A 737 -38.09 23.98 31.59
C GLU A 737 -37.16 23.82 30.38
N LEU A 738 -37.40 22.77 29.58
CA LEU A 738 -36.75 22.49 28.30
C LEU A 738 -37.74 22.71 27.14
N GLU A 739 -37.32 23.39 26.07
CA GLU A 739 -38.13 23.61 24.87
C GLU A 739 -38.15 22.35 23.98
N GLY A 740 -39.31 21.71 23.85
CA GLY A 740 -39.58 20.60 22.95
C GLY A 740 -40.46 20.99 21.77
N MET A 741 -40.88 20.01 20.94
CA MET A 741 -41.71 20.28 19.76
C MET A 741 -43.12 20.78 20.10
N ASN A 742 -43.67 20.39 21.26
CA ASN A 742 -44.95 20.90 21.75
C ASN A 742 -44.80 22.09 22.72
N GLY A 743 -43.64 22.77 22.71
CA GLY A 743 -43.34 23.91 23.56
C GLY A 743 -42.55 23.56 24.83
N TRP A 744 -42.61 24.45 25.82
CA TRP A 744 -41.85 24.33 27.06
C TRP A 744 -42.36 23.19 27.95
N ARG A 745 -41.43 22.37 28.45
CA ARG A 745 -41.71 21.23 29.33
C ARG A 745 -40.85 21.28 30.59
N GLY A 746 -41.50 21.24 31.75
CA GLY A 746 -40.85 21.01 33.05
C GLY A 746 -40.56 19.51 33.25
N ALA A 747 -41.06 18.91 34.33
CA ALA A 747 -40.96 17.47 34.53
C ALA A 747 -41.73 16.69 33.45
N GLY A 748 -41.04 15.79 32.74
CA GLY A 748 -41.63 14.95 31.70
C GLY A 748 -40.68 14.67 30.54
N TRP A 749 -41.24 14.61 29.33
CA TRP A 749 -40.52 14.20 28.12
C TRP A 749 -40.67 15.22 26.98
N THR A 750 -39.63 15.33 26.16
CA THR A 750 -39.71 15.96 24.82
C THR A 750 -39.26 14.96 23.76
N SER A 751 -39.85 14.97 22.56
CA SER A 751 -39.48 14.00 21.50
C SER A 751 -39.35 14.68 20.12
N PRO A 752 -38.19 15.29 19.81
CA PRO A 752 -37.90 15.80 18.47
C PRO A 752 -37.99 14.72 17.39
N GLY A 753 -38.75 14.98 16.32
CA GLY A 753 -38.96 14.02 15.23
C GLY A 753 -37.78 13.92 14.26
N PRO A 754 -37.70 12.84 13.46
CA PRO A 754 -36.67 12.69 12.42
C PRO A 754 -36.61 13.86 11.45
N GLY A 755 -35.39 14.33 11.20
CA GLY A 755 -35.08 15.47 10.34
C GLY A 755 -35.31 16.84 10.97
N THR A 756 -35.92 16.94 12.15
CA THR A 756 -36.12 18.24 12.83
C THR A 756 -34.80 18.87 13.24
N HIS A 757 -34.78 20.20 13.35
CA HIS A 757 -33.58 20.92 13.78
C HIS A 757 -33.94 22.13 14.65
N HIS A 758 -33.22 22.35 15.74
CA HIS A 758 -33.52 23.45 16.66
C HIS A 758 -32.31 23.83 17.52
N TYR A 759 -32.45 24.94 18.24
CA TYR A 759 -31.62 25.24 19.40
C TYR A 759 -32.23 24.50 20.60
N PRO A 760 -31.49 23.65 21.33
CA PRO A 760 -31.99 23.14 22.59
C PRO A 760 -32.05 24.33 23.55
N ARG A 761 -33.24 24.66 24.07
CA ARG A 761 -33.40 25.84 24.94
C ARG A 761 -33.87 25.48 26.34
N VAL A 762 -33.28 26.11 27.33
CA VAL A 762 -33.62 25.95 28.76
C VAL A 762 -33.89 27.32 29.38
N ARG A 763 -34.81 27.38 30.35
CA ARG A 763 -35.10 28.58 31.15
C ARG A 763 -35.50 28.22 32.58
N GLN A 764 -35.57 29.23 33.45
CA GLN A 764 -36.14 29.15 34.80
C GLN A 764 -35.44 28.17 35.77
N GLY A 765 -34.15 27.91 35.58
CA GLY A 765 -33.31 27.15 36.51
C GLY A 765 -32.43 26.10 35.85
N ALA A 766 -31.89 25.19 36.65
CA ALA A 766 -31.07 24.07 36.23
C ALA A 766 -31.87 22.79 35.94
N LEU A 767 -31.50 22.09 34.87
CA LEU A 767 -32.00 20.75 34.56
C LEU A 767 -30.91 19.91 33.88
N VAL A 768 -31.12 18.59 33.89
CA VAL A 768 -30.40 17.64 33.04
C VAL A 768 -31.37 17.07 32.02
N ALA A 769 -31.05 17.23 30.75
CA ALA A 769 -31.71 16.50 29.69
C ALA A 769 -30.98 15.16 29.47
N LEU A 770 -31.67 14.06 29.73
CA LEU A 770 -31.20 12.71 29.44
C LEU A 770 -31.69 12.34 28.03
N PHE A 771 -30.79 12.43 27.06
CA PHE A 771 -31.01 12.24 25.64
C PHE A 771 -30.82 10.78 25.22
N PHE A 772 -31.78 10.28 24.47
CA PHE A 772 -31.73 9.00 23.78
C PHE A 772 -31.73 9.24 22.28
N LEU A 773 -30.58 9.00 21.64
CA LEU A 773 -30.38 9.26 20.22
C LEU A 773 -30.29 7.95 19.45
N PRO A 774 -31.21 7.69 18.50
CA PRO A 774 -31.07 6.56 17.59
C PRO A 774 -29.76 6.65 16.80
N ALA A 775 -29.02 5.54 16.76
CA ALA A 775 -27.67 5.42 16.22
C ALA A 775 -26.64 6.43 16.77
N GLY A 776 -26.95 7.13 17.88
CA GLY A 776 -26.08 8.12 18.50
C GLY A 776 -25.77 9.34 17.63
N ARG A 777 -26.61 9.65 16.63
CA ARG A 777 -26.33 10.68 15.64
C ARG A 777 -27.07 11.98 15.93
N ILE A 778 -26.29 13.06 16.02
CA ILE A 778 -26.76 14.45 15.91
C ILE A 778 -25.96 15.10 14.78
N SER A 779 -26.64 15.88 13.93
CA SER A 779 -25.99 16.61 12.84
C SER A 779 -25.91 18.09 13.16
N TYR A 780 -24.69 18.63 13.25
CA TYR A 780 -24.47 20.08 13.40
C TYR A 780 -24.36 20.80 12.05
N LYS A 781 -24.70 20.13 10.93
CA LYS A 781 -24.67 20.74 9.58
C LYS A 781 -25.87 21.65 9.30
N ALA A 782 -26.95 21.55 10.07
CA ALA A 782 -28.17 22.33 9.85
C ALA A 782 -28.02 23.78 10.30
N THR A 783 -28.76 24.69 9.66
CA THR A 783 -28.75 26.13 9.97
C THR A 783 -30.17 26.63 10.32
N PRO A 784 -30.30 27.72 11.09
CA PRO A 784 -31.60 28.27 11.52
C PRO A 784 -32.59 28.62 10.40
N ASP A 785 -32.08 28.87 9.19
CA ASP A 785 -32.83 29.24 7.99
C ASP A 785 -33.37 28.04 7.18
N MET A 786 -32.94 26.81 7.49
CA MET A 786 -33.48 25.61 6.84
C MET A 786 -34.96 25.43 7.17
N LYS A 787 -35.75 24.98 6.18
CA LYS A 787 -37.15 24.62 6.41
C LYS A 787 -37.22 23.34 7.23
N GLN A 788 -38.04 23.35 8.29
CA GLN A 788 -38.39 22.13 9.03
C GLN A 788 -39.01 21.10 8.06
N PRO A 789 -38.76 19.79 8.25
CA PRO A 789 -39.38 18.77 7.43
C PRO A 789 -40.91 18.80 7.56
N LEU A 790 -41.62 18.46 6.48
CA LEU A 790 -43.09 18.46 6.42
C LEU A 790 -43.74 17.45 7.38
N SER A 791 -42.99 16.45 7.84
CA SER A 791 -43.44 15.35 8.69
C SER A 791 -43.44 15.66 10.19
N VAL A 792 -43.68 16.93 10.57
CA VAL A 792 -43.50 17.48 11.93
C VAL A 792 -44.75 18.13 12.49
#